data_AF-A0A0G9K6E6-F1
#
_entry.id   AF-A0A0G9K6E6-F1
#
_cell.length_a   1.000
_cell.length_b   1.000
_cell.length_c   1.000
_cell.angle_alpha   90.00
_cell.angle_beta   90.00
_cell.angle_gamma   90.00
#
_symmetry.space_group_name_H-M   'P 1'
#
loop_
_entity.id
_entity.type
_entity.pdbx_description
1 polymer ?
#
loop_
_entity_poly.entity_id
_entity_poly.type
_entity_poly.pdbx_seq_one_letter_code
_entity_poly.pdbx_strand_id
1 'polypeptide(L)'
;MGLLEHLEGAIVEDMFSLDYFSLTLSQRYIDIYNTMIGGNTLADGTKVQGINENINIYRQKNNIDRKNLPTLKPLHKQLLSDRETLSWIPEAFKTKEEVVGAIEDFYKNNIISFKCCDNIVDITKQFIDIFSLNEDYELNKIFIKNDISITSISQDIFKDYRIIKEALWQKHINENPKAAKSKDLTGDKEKYFSRKNSFFSFEEIISSLKLMGRKIDLFSYFKDNVEYRAHSIETTFIKWQKNKNDKKTTKELLDNILNLQRVLKPLYLKAEVEKDILFYSIFDIYFESLNEIVKLYNKVRDFESKKPYSLEKFKLNFQNSTLLSGWDVNKEPDNTSILLKKDGLYYLGIMDKKHNRVFKNLESSKGGYEKIEYKLLSGPNKMLPKVFFSNKSIGYYNPSPALLEKYKSGVHKKGESFDLNFCHELIDFFKASIDKHEDWKNFNFKFSDTSEYADISGFYREVEQQGYKITFKNIDEEFINTLINEGKLYLFQIYNKDFSTFSKGTKNLHTLYWEMIFNEENLKNVVYKLNGEAEIFYRKKSIEYSEDKMKYGHHYEELKDKFNYPIIKDKRFTMDKFQFHVPITMNFKATGRSYINEEVNDFLRQNSKDVKIIGINRGERHLIYLTMINAKGEIIQQYSLNEIVNSYNNKNFTVNYNEKLSKKEGERAIARENWGVVENIKELKEGYLSHAIHTISNLIVENNAIVVLEDLNFEFKRERLKVEKSIYQKFEKMLIDKLNYLVDKKKDINENGGLLKALQLTNKFESFEKIGKQNGFLFFVNAWNITKICPVTGFVSLFDTRYQSVDKAREFFSKFDSIKYNEEKEHYEFVFDYSNFTDKAKDTKTKWTVCSYGTRIKTFRNSEKNNNWDNKTVSPTEDLSKLLKSCDRDIKEFIISQDKKEFFVELLEIFSLIVQMKNSIINSEIDYIISPVANENGEFFDSRFANSSLPKNADANAAYNTARKGLMLLEKIRDSEIGKKIDMKITNTEWLNFVQER
;
A
#
# COMPACT_ATOMS: atom_id res chain seq x y z
N MET A 1 14.02 -27.38 25.21
CA MET A 1 12.65 -27.37 25.74
C MET A 1 11.76 -26.73 24.69
N GLY A 2 10.98 -27.54 23.98
CA GLY A 2 10.15 -27.09 22.86
C GLY A 2 9.01 -26.19 23.35
N LEU A 3 8.52 -25.30 22.50
CA LEU A 3 7.36 -24.44 22.80
C LEU A 3 6.11 -25.24 23.22
N LEU A 4 5.98 -26.50 22.76
CA LEU A 4 4.89 -27.43 23.11
C LEU A 4 4.87 -27.83 24.61
N GLU A 5 6.04 -27.99 25.23
CA GLU A 5 6.14 -28.37 26.66
C GLU A 5 5.66 -27.26 27.61
N HIS A 6 5.47 -26.03 27.14
CA HIS A 6 4.90 -24.92 27.92
C HIS A 6 3.39 -24.77 27.76
N LEU A 7 2.78 -25.46 26.79
CA LEU A 7 1.32 -25.47 26.61
C LEU A 7 0.65 -26.56 27.45
N GLU A 8 1.39 -27.61 27.82
CA GLU A 8 0.91 -28.63 28.76
C GLU A 8 0.78 -28.03 30.17
N GLY A 9 -0.46 -27.79 30.60
CA GLY A 9 -0.79 -27.26 31.94
C GLY A 9 -1.05 -25.75 32.00
N ALA A 10 -0.94 -25.01 30.89
CA ALA A 10 -1.28 -23.58 30.85
C ALA A 10 -2.80 -23.38 30.90
N ILE A 11 -3.27 -22.61 31.88
CA ILE A 11 -4.67 -22.20 32.01
C ILE A 11 -4.90 -21.00 31.07
N VAL A 12 -5.86 -21.11 30.16
CA VAL A 12 -6.11 -20.09 29.12
C VAL A 12 -6.53 -18.76 29.76
N GLU A 13 -7.23 -18.81 30.88
CA GLU A 13 -7.64 -17.64 31.67
C GLU A 13 -6.45 -16.80 32.15
N ASP A 14 -5.35 -17.44 32.54
CA ASP A 14 -4.17 -16.76 33.06
C ASP A 14 -3.57 -15.81 32.02
N MET A 15 -3.67 -16.14 30.74
CA MET A 15 -3.16 -15.32 29.64
C MET A 15 -3.85 -13.95 29.53
N PHE A 16 -5.06 -13.84 30.05
CA PHE A 16 -5.85 -12.62 30.05
C PHE A 16 -5.76 -11.87 31.37
N SER A 17 -4.86 -12.29 32.27
CA SER A 17 -4.48 -11.54 33.47
C SER A 17 -3.38 -10.52 33.18
N LEU A 18 -3.31 -9.47 34.01
CA LEU A 18 -2.23 -8.48 33.93
C LEU A 18 -0.86 -9.09 34.24
N ASP A 19 -0.80 -10.10 35.12
CA ASP A 19 0.46 -10.72 35.53
C ASP A 19 1.13 -11.46 34.37
N TYR A 20 0.33 -12.11 33.52
CA TYR A 20 0.82 -12.81 32.34
C TYR A 20 1.42 -11.88 31.28
N PHE A 21 1.05 -10.59 31.26
CA PHE A 21 1.62 -9.63 30.32
C PHE A 21 3.16 -9.56 30.42
N SER A 22 3.71 -9.72 31.63
CA SER A 22 5.15 -9.73 31.88
C SER A 22 5.89 -10.84 31.12
N LEU A 23 5.25 -12.00 30.93
CA LEU A 23 5.80 -13.11 30.16
C LEU A 23 5.84 -12.78 28.66
N THR A 24 4.81 -12.10 28.15
CA THR A 24 4.68 -11.70 26.74
C THR A 24 5.62 -10.56 26.31
N LEU A 25 6.57 -10.15 27.16
CA LEU A 25 7.65 -9.24 26.75
C LEU A 25 8.71 -9.95 25.90
N SER A 26 8.77 -11.29 25.94
CA SER A 26 9.71 -12.07 25.12
C SER A 26 9.03 -12.66 23.87
N GLN A 27 9.80 -12.83 22.79
CA GLN A 27 9.27 -13.35 21.53
C GLN A 27 8.66 -14.75 21.65
N ARG A 28 9.26 -15.61 22.48
CA ARG A 28 8.76 -16.96 22.74
C ARG A 28 7.33 -16.94 23.27
N TYR A 29 7.04 -16.14 24.29
CA TYR A 29 5.70 -16.07 24.87
C TYR A 29 4.72 -15.24 24.03
N ILE A 30 5.22 -14.31 23.20
CA ILE A 30 4.41 -13.67 22.14
C ILE A 30 3.94 -14.72 21.12
N ASP A 31 4.82 -15.63 20.71
CA ASP A 31 4.48 -16.69 19.75
C ASP A 31 3.50 -17.69 20.38
N ILE A 32 3.68 -18.07 21.66
CA ILE A 32 2.71 -18.86 22.43
C ILE A 32 1.33 -18.17 22.44
N TYR A 33 1.28 -16.91 22.85
CA TYR A 33 0.03 -16.14 22.91
C TYR A 33 -0.67 -16.07 21.55
N ASN A 34 0.08 -15.75 20.49
CA ASN A 34 -0.43 -15.66 19.13
C ASN A 34 -0.90 -17.01 18.59
N THR A 35 -0.20 -18.10 18.91
CA THR A 35 -0.61 -19.46 18.54
C THR A 35 -1.86 -19.88 19.27
N MET A 36 -2.04 -19.59 20.56
CA MET A 36 -3.28 -19.93 21.27
C MET A 36 -4.49 -19.19 20.68
N ILE A 37 -4.31 -17.95 20.22
CA ILE A 37 -5.38 -17.16 19.60
C ILE A 37 -5.65 -17.58 18.14
N GLY A 38 -4.60 -17.88 17.37
CA GLY A 38 -4.68 -18.13 15.92
C GLY A 38 -4.55 -19.60 15.47
N GLY A 39 -4.31 -20.51 16.41
CA GLY A 39 -4.07 -21.94 16.17
C GLY A 39 -2.72 -22.23 15.50
N ASN A 40 -2.35 -23.51 15.41
CA ASN A 40 -1.16 -24.00 14.70
C ASN A 40 -1.48 -25.18 13.77
N THR A 41 -0.60 -25.44 12.83
CA THR A 41 -0.69 -26.59 11.92
C THR A 41 0.37 -27.62 12.29
N LEU A 42 -0.05 -28.86 12.54
CA LEU A 42 0.81 -29.99 12.85
C LEU A 42 1.49 -30.52 11.58
N ALA A 43 2.51 -31.38 11.75
CA ALA A 43 3.29 -31.95 10.64
C ALA A 43 2.45 -32.84 9.68
N ASP A 44 1.34 -33.40 10.18
CA ASP A 44 0.36 -34.17 9.40
C ASP A 44 -0.66 -33.29 8.67
N GLY A 45 -0.53 -31.96 8.77
CA GLY A 45 -1.42 -30.98 8.17
C GLY A 45 -2.69 -30.70 8.98
N THR A 46 -2.89 -31.35 10.13
CA THR A 46 -4.03 -31.09 11.01
C THR A 46 -3.91 -29.67 11.60
N LYS A 47 -4.97 -28.89 11.45
CA LYS A 47 -5.07 -27.53 12.02
C LYS A 47 -5.71 -27.62 13.40
N VAL A 48 -4.94 -27.27 14.43
CA VAL A 48 -5.47 -27.02 15.78
C VAL A 48 -6.05 -25.60 15.78
N GLN A 49 -7.31 -25.49 16.19
CA GLN A 49 -8.05 -24.22 16.16
C GLN A 49 -7.67 -23.33 17.35
N GLY A 50 -7.43 -22.05 17.09
CA GLY A 50 -7.24 -21.04 18.14
C GLY A 50 -8.56 -20.43 18.63
N ILE A 51 -8.48 -19.61 19.69
CA ILE A 51 -9.64 -18.93 20.29
C ILE A 51 -10.41 -18.09 19.25
N ASN A 52 -9.72 -17.40 18.34
CA ASN A 52 -10.38 -16.58 17.32
C ASN A 52 -11.17 -17.41 16.31
N GLU A 53 -10.72 -18.63 16.00
CA GLU A 53 -11.44 -19.55 15.13
C GLU A 53 -12.73 -20.01 15.82
N ASN A 54 -12.66 -20.33 17.12
CA ASN A 54 -13.83 -20.69 17.93
C ASN A 54 -14.84 -19.53 18.05
N ILE A 55 -14.38 -18.30 18.31
CA ILE A 55 -15.23 -17.10 18.31
C ILE A 55 -15.92 -16.93 16.95
N ASN A 56 -15.19 -17.16 15.86
CA ASN A 56 -15.75 -17.05 14.52
C ASN A 56 -16.83 -18.11 14.26
N ILE A 57 -16.59 -19.37 14.63
CA ILE A 57 -17.56 -20.46 14.50
C ILE A 57 -18.80 -20.17 15.35
N TYR A 58 -18.63 -19.72 16.60
CA TYR A 58 -19.75 -19.39 17.49
C TYR A 58 -20.59 -18.23 16.93
N ARG A 59 -19.97 -17.18 16.38
CA ARG A 59 -20.70 -16.08 15.74
C ARG A 59 -21.53 -16.56 14.56
N GLN A 60 -20.93 -17.35 13.67
CA GLN A 60 -21.63 -17.90 12.50
C GLN A 60 -22.80 -18.79 12.94
N LYS A 61 -22.61 -19.61 13.97
CA LYS A 61 -23.64 -20.53 14.51
C LYS A 61 -24.83 -19.82 15.16
N ASN A 62 -24.64 -18.59 15.67
CA ASN A 62 -25.66 -17.85 16.42
C ASN A 62 -26.07 -16.53 15.75
N ASN A 63 -25.60 -16.26 14.53
CA ASN A 63 -25.86 -15.04 13.77
C ASN A 63 -25.57 -13.74 14.56
N ILE A 64 -24.48 -13.74 15.33
CA ILE A 64 -24.09 -12.62 16.20
C ILE A 64 -23.19 -11.66 15.42
N ASP A 65 -23.50 -10.37 15.49
CA ASP A 65 -22.68 -9.33 14.90
C ASP A 65 -21.29 -9.25 15.57
N ARG A 66 -20.26 -9.03 14.77
CA ARG A 66 -18.86 -8.90 15.19
C ARG A 66 -18.63 -7.85 16.28
N LYS A 67 -19.42 -6.78 16.34
CA LYS A 67 -19.33 -5.75 17.40
C LYS A 67 -19.75 -6.30 18.78
N ASN A 68 -20.64 -7.29 18.81
CA ASN A 68 -21.13 -7.89 20.04
C ASN A 68 -20.20 -9.02 20.54
N LEU A 69 -19.44 -9.65 19.63
CA LEU A 69 -18.42 -10.63 20.00
C LEU A 69 -17.14 -10.46 19.13
N PRO A 70 -16.22 -9.56 19.52
CA PRO A 70 -15.01 -9.30 18.76
C PRO A 70 -13.98 -10.42 18.88
N THR A 71 -13.07 -10.49 17.91
CA THR A 71 -11.89 -11.37 17.96
C THR A 71 -10.75 -10.70 18.72
N LEU A 72 -9.93 -11.50 19.38
CA LEU A 72 -8.71 -11.05 20.05
C LEU A 72 -7.65 -10.61 19.02
N LYS A 73 -6.80 -9.66 19.42
CA LYS A 73 -5.71 -9.15 18.59
C LYS A 73 -4.41 -9.90 18.92
N PRO A 74 -3.65 -10.34 17.90
CA PRO A 74 -2.32 -10.89 18.12
C PRO A 74 -1.35 -9.78 18.58
N LEU A 75 -0.36 -10.16 19.37
CA LEU A 75 0.74 -9.30 19.78
C LEU A 75 1.75 -9.13 18.63
N HIS A 76 2.36 -7.95 18.56
CA HIS A 76 3.45 -7.69 17.63
C HIS A 76 4.70 -8.46 18.04
N LYS A 77 5.54 -8.76 17.05
CA LYS A 77 6.86 -9.38 17.25
C LYS A 77 7.73 -8.45 18.10
N GLN A 78 8.51 -9.00 19.03
CA GLN A 78 9.54 -8.27 19.74
C GLN A 78 10.67 -7.86 18.79
N LEU A 79 11.23 -6.66 19.01
CA LEU A 79 12.32 -6.13 18.21
C LEU A 79 13.52 -7.09 18.22
N LEU A 80 14.17 -7.26 17.05
CA LEU A 80 15.38 -8.08 16.85
C LEU A 80 15.28 -9.58 17.16
N SER A 81 14.14 -10.08 17.63
CA SER A 81 13.97 -11.50 17.90
C SER A 81 13.78 -12.28 16.59
N ASP A 82 14.02 -13.59 16.57
CA ASP A 82 13.55 -14.45 15.48
C ASP A 82 12.23 -15.11 15.85
N ARG A 83 11.39 -15.41 14.85
CA ARG A 83 10.15 -16.15 15.10
C ARG A 83 10.47 -17.63 15.01
N GLU A 84 10.08 -18.37 16.03
CA GLU A 84 9.97 -19.81 15.94
C GLU A 84 8.49 -20.13 15.68
N THR A 85 8.17 -20.53 14.45
CA THR A 85 6.79 -20.89 14.15
C THR A 85 6.51 -22.28 14.74
N LEU A 86 5.52 -22.37 15.63
CA LEU A 86 4.96 -23.65 16.08
C LEU A 86 4.29 -24.46 14.95
N SER A 87 4.00 -23.80 13.82
CA SER A 87 3.57 -24.47 12.61
C SER A 87 4.76 -25.09 11.89
N TRP A 88 4.64 -26.36 11.52
CA TRP A 88 5.64 -27.05 10.71
C TRP A 88 5.72 -26.43 9.31
N ILE A 89 6.95 -26.13 8.84
CA ILE A 89 7.23 -25.58 7.50
C ILE A 89 8.19 -26.54 6.76
N PRO A 90 7.90 -26.94 5.51
CA PRO A 90 8.81 -27.78 4.73
C PRO A 90 10.13 -27.06 4.37
N GLU A 91 11.26 -27.77 4.34
CA GLU A 91 12.53 -27.21 3.84
C GLU A 91 12.47 -26.82 2.34
N ALA A 92 13.02 -25.66 1.97
CA ALA A 92 12.96 -25.14 0.60
C ALA A 92 14.02 -25.74 -0.33
N PHE A 93 13.67 -25.96 -1.60
CA PHE A 93 14.64 -26.34 -2.65
C PHE A 93 15.62 -25.20 -2.98
N LYS A 94 16.87 -25.58 -3.28
CA LYS A 94 17.97 -24.68 -3.61
C LYS A 94 18.32 -24.70 -5.09
N THR A 95 18.19 -25.86 -5.75
CA THR A 95 18.56 -26.02 -7.17
C THR A 95 17.42 -26.61 -8.00
N LYS A 96 17.54 -26.51 -9.34
CA LYS A 96 16.53 -27.07 -10.25
C LYS A 96 16.60 -28.59 -10.28
N GLU A 97 17.79 -29.15 -10.08
CA GLU A 97 18.04 -30.60 -10.04
C GLU A 97 17.33 -31.24 -8.84
N GLU A 98 17.33 -30.59 -7.68
CA GLU A 98 16.58 -31.03 -6.49
C GLU A 98 15.07 -31.07 -6.77
N VAL A 99 14.53 -30.07 -7.48
CA VAL A 99 13.12 -30.04 -7.87
C VAL A 99 12.76 -31.21 -8.79
N VAL A 100 13.58 -31.43 -9.83
CA VAL A 100 13.34 -32.51 -10.79
C VAL A 100 13.42 -33.86 -10.11
N GLY A 101 14.44 -34.10 -9.28
CA GLY A 101 14.60 -35.34 -8.51
C GLY A 101 13.41 -35.63 -7.61
N ALA A 102 12.96 -34.63 -6.84
CA ALA A 102 11.82 -34.81 -5.93
C ALA A 102 10.50 -35.14 -6.65
N ILE A 103 10.27 -34.58 -7.84
CA ILE A 103 9.08 -34.89 -8.66
C ILE A 103 9.16 -36.32 -9.20
N GLU A 104 10.33 -36.75 -9.69
CA GLU A 104 10.51 -38.12 -10.17
C GLU A 104 10.33 -39.14 -9.06
N ASP A 105 10.94 -38.90 -7.91
CA ASP A 105 10.88 -39.80 -6.77
C ASP A 105 9.45 -39.93 -6.26
N PHE A 106 8.71 -38.83 -6.17
CA PHE A 106 7.30 -38.86 -5.79
C PHE A 106 6.45 -39.65 -6.80
N TYR A 107 6.59 -39.38 -8.10
CA TYR A 107 5.82 -40.09 -9.11
C TYR A 107 6.13 -41.60 -9.11
N LYS A 108 7.41 -41.98 -9.00
CA LYS A 108 7.81 -43.39 -8.99
C LYS A 108 7.40 -44.09 -7.69
N ASN A 109 7.72 -43.52 -6.54
CA ASN A 109 7.61 -44.23 -5.26
C ASN A 109 6.25 -44.05 -4.58
N ASN A 110 5.53 -42.95 -4.83
CA ASN A 110 4.25 -42.68 -4.18
C ASN A 110 3.06 -42.96 -5.11
N ILE A 111 3.24 -42.90 -6.43
CA ILE A 111 2.15 -43.11 -7.40
C ILE A 111 2.22 -44.50 -8.06
N ILE A 112 3.29 -44.80 -8.82
CA ILE A 112 3.33 -45.98 -9.69
C ILE A 112 3.86 -47.25 -8.99
N SER A 113 4.80 -47.09 -8.07
CA SER A 113 5.48 -48.21 -7.39
C SER A 113 5.40 -48.07 -5.87
N PHE A 114 4.21 -47.77 -5.34
CA PHE A 114 4.00 -47.63 -3.91
C PHE A 114 4.10 -48.99 -3.21
N LYS A 115 4.93 -49.07 -2.17
CA LYS A 115 5.14 -50.31 -1.41
C LYS A 115 4.11 -50.43 -0.29
N CYS A 116 3.22 -51.41 -0.38
CA CYS A 116 2.16 -51.67 0.60
C CYS A 116 2.03 -53.18 0.84
N CYS A 117 2.07 -53.61 2.11
CA CYS A 117 1.86 -55.01 2.53
C CYS A 117 2.61 -56.04 1.64
N ASP A 118 3.93 -55.86 1.52
CA ASP A 118 4.89 -56.67 0.72
C ASP A 118 4.74 -56.63 -0.81
N ASN A 119 3.76 -55.89 -1.36
CA ASN A 119 3.56 -55.71 -2.79
C ASN A 119 3.88 -54.29 -3.27
N ILE A 120 4.14 -54.16 -4.57
CA ILE A 120 4.32 -52.88 -5.27
C ILE A 120 3.07 -52.62 -6.10
N VAL A 121 2.42 -51.48 -5.89
CA VAL A 121 1.15 -51.14 -6.54
C VAL A 121 1.18 -49.74 -7.17
N ASP A 122 0.43 -49.60 -8.26
CA ASP A 122 0.08 -48.31 -8.87
C ASP A 122 -1.20 -47.80 -8.21
N ILE A 123 -1.09 -46.76 -7.38
CA ILE A 123 -2.22 -46.26 -6.59
C ILE A 123 -3.38 -45.77 -7.46
N THR A 124 -3.10 -45.30 -8.69
CA THR A 124 -4.16 -44.78 -9.58
C THR A 124 -5.05 -45.90 -10.05
N LYS A 125 -4.46 -47.06 -10.39
CA LYS A 125 -5.19 -48.28 -10.72
C LYS A 125 -5.95 -48.82 -9.52
N GLN A 126 -5.31 -48.81 -8.35
CA GLN A 126 -5.96 -49.25 -7.12
C GLN A 126 -7.20 -48.40 -6.78
N PHE A 127 -7.17 -47.09 -6.98
CA PHE A 127 -8.38 -46.27 -6.82
C PHE A 127 -9.48 -46.64 -7.83
N ILE A 128 -9.14 -46.95 -9.09
CA ILE A 128 -10.11 -47.42 -10.09
C ILE A 128 -10.74 -48.75 -9.66
N ASP A 129 -9.92 -49.67 -9.14
CA ASP A 129 -10.37 -50.96 -8.64
C ASP A 129 -11.32 -50.79 -7.45
N ILE A 130 -10.97 -49.93 -6.47
CA ILE A 130 -11.82 -49.58 -5.33
C ILE A 130 -13.20 -49.09 -5.79
N PHE A 131 -13.28 -48.23 -6.81
CA PHE A 131 -14.57 -47.73 -7.28
C PHE A 131 -15.28 -48.68 -8.27
N SER A 132 -14.67 -49.81 -8.64
CA SER A 132 -15.25 -50.82 -9.53
C SER A 132 -15.91 -52.00 -8.79
N LEU A 133 -15.61 -52.20 -7.51
CA LEU A 133 -16.14 -53.27 -6.64
C LEU A 133 -17.43 -52.85 -5.90
N ASN A 134 -18.32 -52.11 -6.57
CA ASN A 134 -19.45 -51.41 -5.93
C ASN A 134 -20.50 -52.34 -5.26
N GLU A 135 -20.60 -53.60 -5.66
CA GLU A 135 -21.56 -54.57 -5.10
C GLU A 135 -21.12 -55.14 -3.73
N ASP A 136 -19.86 -54.96 -3.35
CA ASP A 136 -19.27 -55.53 -2.13
C ASP A 136 -19.29 -54.58 -0.92
N TYR A 137 -19.75 -53.32 -1.09
CA TYR A 137 -19.68 -52.29 -0.06
C TYR A 137 -21.04 -51.90 0.54
N GLU A 138 -21.03 -51.58 1.84
CA GLU A 138 -22.16 -51.04 2.58
C GLU A 138 -22.32 -49.51 2.36
N LEU A 139 -23.20 -49.10 1.43
CA LEU A 139 -23.40 -47.68 1.05
C LEU A 139 -23.83 -46.75 2.20
N ASN A 140 -24.44 -47.29 3.25
CA ASN A 140 -24.77 -46.58 4.48
C ASN A 140 -23.55 -46.29 5.36
N LYS A 141 -22.42 -46.97 5.12
CA LYS A 141 -21.17 -46.86 5.88
C LYS A 141 -20.01 -46.21 5.10
N ILE A 142 -20.29 -45.68 3.91
CA ILE A 142 -19.37 -44.82 3.14
C ILE A 142 -19.89 -43.39 3.19
N PHE A 143 -19.06 -42.45 3.66
CA PHE A 143 -19.51 -41.09 3.93
C PHE A 143 -18.75 -40.01 3.19
N ILE A 144 -19.46 -38.92 2.94
CA ILE A 144 -18.92 -37.65 2.46
C ILE A 144 -19.03 -36.63 3.59
N LYS A 145 -17.94 -35.90 3.84
CA LYS A 145 -17.92 -34.81 4.82
C LYS A 145 -18.85 -33.66 4.44
N ASN A 146 -19.65 -33.19 5.40
CA ASN A 146 -20.54 -32.04 5.24
C ASN A 146 -19.78 -30.71 5.35
N ASP A 147 -18.92 -30.44 4.38
CA ASP A 147 -18.23 -29.17 4.21
C ASP A 147 -18.35 -28.66 2.77
N ILE A 148 -17.32 -27.95 2.28
CA ILE A 148 -17.27 -27.45 0.91
C ILE A 148 -17.34 -28.60 -0.12
N SER A 149 -16.95 -29.81 0.27
CA SER A 149 -16.93 -30.98 -0.62
C SER A 149 -18.31 -31.33 -1.18
N ILE A 150 -19.36 -31.28 -0.36
CA ILE A 150 -20.74 -31.52 -0.84
C ILE A 150 -21.16 -30.47 -1.86
N THR A 151 -20.81 -29.20 -1.61
CA THR A 151 -21.13 -28.12 -2.54
C THR A 151 -20.33 -28.24 -3.85
N SER A 152 -19.07 -28.71 -3.79
CA SER A 152 -18.24 -28.97 -4.97
C SER A 152 -18.77 -30.12 -5.80
N ILE A 153 -19.12 -31.26 -5.17
CA ILE A 153 -19.71 -32.42 -5.86
C ILE A 153 -21.06 -32.03 -6.50
N SER A 154 -21.90 -31.27 -5.80
CA SER A 154 -23.15 -30.75 -6.35
C SER A 154 -22.91 -29.85 -7.58
N GLN A 155 -21.91 -28.97 -7.49
CA GLN A 155 -21.53 -28.10 -8.60
C GLN A 155 -20.99 -28.88 -9.80
N ASP A 156 -20.18 -29.91 -9.59
CA ASP A 156 -19.60 -30.70 -10.68
C ASP A 156 -20.67 -31.44 -11.46
N ILE A 157 -21.59 -32.09 -10.74
CA ILE A 157 -22.62 -32.98 -11.28
C ILE A 157 -23.78 -32.17 -11.87
N PHE A 158 -24.25 -31.13 -11.17
CA PHE A 158 -25.49 -30.44 -11.54
C PHE A 158 -25.30 -29.00 -12.01
N LYS A 159 -24.07 -28.48 -11.99
CA LYS A 159 -23.74 -27.06 -12.25
C LYS A 159 -24.43 -26.06 -11.29
N ASP A 160 -24.93 -26.55 -10.15
CA ASP A 160 -25.44 -25.75 -9.04
C ASP A 160 -25.05 -26.40 -7.70
N TYR A 161 -24.34 -25.64 -6.88
CA TYR A 161 -23.78 -26.05 -5.59
C TYR A 161 -24.83 -26.40 -4.52
N ARG A 162 -26.11 -26.07 -4.73
CA ARG A 162 -27.17 -26.19 -3.71
C ARG A 162 -27.92 -27.51 -3.75
N ILE A 163 -28.00 -28.16 -4.91
CA ILE A 163 -28.95 -29.25 -5.18
C ILE A 163 -28.84 -30.40 -4.17
N ILE A 164 -27.63 -30.87 -3.85
CA ILE A 164 -27.46 -31.95 -2.88
C ILE A 164 -27.97 -31.54 -1.48
N LYS A 165 -27.64 -30.32 -1.03
CA LYS A 165 -28.12 -29.80 0.27
C LYS A 165 -29.63 -29.56 0.26
N GLU A 166 -30.21 -29.16 -0.86
CA GLU A 166 -31.66 -29.04 -0.98
C GLU A 166 -32.35 -30.41 -0.90
N ALA A 167 -31.81 -31.43 -1.57
CA ALA A 167 -32.34 -32.79 -1.52
C ALA A 167 -32.31 -33.37 -0.10
N LEU A 168 -31.17 -33.26 0.58
CA LEU A 168 -31.00 -33.71 1.97
C LEU A 168 -31.98 -32.99 2.91
N TRP A 169 -32.20 -31.69 2.70
CA TRP A 169 -33.16 -30.91 3.47
C TRP A 169 -34.61 -31.33 3.20
N GLN A 170 -34.97 -31.59 1.95
CA GLN A 170 -36.31 -32.05 1.58
C GLN A 170 -36.62 -33.42 2.17
N LYS A 171 -35.67 -34.37 2.12
CA LYS A 171 -35.81 -35.66 2.78
C LYS A 171 -36.05 -35.49 4.28
N HIS A 172 -35.26 -34.64 4.95
CA HIS A 172 -35.42 -34.35 6.37
C HIS A 172 -36.81 -33.76 6.70
N ILE A 173 -37.32 -32.83 5.88
CA ILE A 173 -38.66 -32.26 6.02
C ILE A 173 -39.74 -33.33 5.89
N ASN A 174 -39.63 -34.20 4.88
CA ASN A 174 -40.60 -35.27 4.64
C ASN A 174 -40.65 -36.28 5.79
N GLU A 175 -39.50 -36.61 6.36
CA GLU A 175 -39.37 -37.51 7.53
C GLU A 175 -39.75 -36.82 8.85
N ASN A 176 -39.76 -35.48 8.90
CA ASN A 176 -40.07 -34.69 10.10
C ASN A 176 -41.11 -33.60 9.79
N PRO A 177 -42.41 -33.92 9.70
CA PRO A 177 -43.47 -32.96 9.32
C PRO A 177 -43.61 -31.73 10.24
N LYS A 178 -43.06 -31.78 11.47
CA LYS A 178 -42.97 -30.63 12.38
C LYS A 178 -41.98 -29.58 11.90
N ALA A 179 -40.90 -29.97 11.21
CA ALA A 179 -39.92 -29.04 10.63
C ALA A 179 -40.51 -28.24 9.46
N ALA A 180 -41.44 -28.83 8.69
CA ALA A 180 -42.16 -28.16 7.61
C ALA A 180 -43.04 -26.98 8.08
N LYS A 181 -43.48 -27.01 9.35
CA LYS A 181 -44.37 -26.03 9.97
C LYS A 181 -43.62 -24.98 10.82
N SER A 182 -42.29 -24.98 10.77
CA SER A 182 -41.47 -24.04 11.54
C SER A 182 -41.66 -22.60 11.04
N LYS A 183 -41.78 -21.64 11.98
CA LYS A 183 -41.78 -20.20 11.67
C LYS A 183 -40.40 -19.70 11.20
N ASP A 184 -39.33 -20.47 11.44
CA ASP A 184 -37.94 -20.17 11.06
C ASP A 184 -37.32 -21.37 10.30
N LEU A 185 -37.87 -21.64 9.12
CA LEU A 185 -37.38 -22.69 8.21
C LEU A 185 -35.90 -22.52 7.84
N THR A 186 -35.41 -21.28 7.74
CA THR A 186 -34.01 -21.00 7.40
C THR A 186 -33.07 -21.35 8.56
N GLY A 187 -33.39 -20.94 9.79
CA GLY A 187 -32.60 -21.29 10.97
C GLY A 187 -32.61 -22.79 11.26
N ASP A 188 -33.70 -23.49 10.99
CA ASP A 188 -33.76 -24.96 11.17
C ASP A 188 -32.99 -25.72 10.10
N LYS A 189 -32.98 -25.23 8.84
CA LYS A 189 -32.12 -25.74 7.78
C LYS A 189 -30.64 -25.60 8.15
N GLU A 190 -30.24 -24.44 8.66
CA GLU A 190 -28.86 -24.22 9.13
C GLU A 190 -28.50 -25.14 10.30
N LYS A 191 -29.40 -25.33 11.29
CA LYS A 191 -29.17 -26.28 12.41
C LYS A 191 -28.98 -27.72 11.92
N TYR A 192 -29.76 -28.18 10.94
CA TYR A 192 -29.63 -29.52 10.38
C TYR A 192 -28.22 -29.78 9.82
N PHE A 193 -27.73 -28.86 8.98
CA PHE A 193 -26.40 -28.96 8.38
C PHE A 193 -25.24 -28.59 9.32
N SER A 194 -25.48 -28.01 10.50
CA SER A 194 -24.41 -27.55 11.42
C SER A 194 -24.34 -28.28 12.77
N ARG A 195 -25.42 -28.95 13.21
CA ARG A 195 -25.51 -29.55 14.56
C ARG A 195 -25.78 -31.05 14.59
N LYS A 196 -26.32 -31.66 13.53
CA LYS A 196 -26.72 -33.09 13.51
C LYS A 196 -25.87 -33.98 12.60
N ASN A 197 -25.56 -33.54 11.37
CA ASN A 197 -24.90 -34.39 10.38
C ASN A 197 -23.57 -33.79 9.91
N SER A 198 -22.47 -34.23 10.52
CA SER A 198 -21.10 -33.86 10.09
C SER A 198 -20.67 -34.59 8.81
N PHE A 199 -21.37 -35.68 8.49
CA PHE A 199 -21.14 -36.55 7.36
C PHE A 199 -22.49 -37.02 6.82
N PHE A 200 -22.54 -37.34 5.53
CA PHE A 200 -23.71 -37.92 4.89
C PHE A 200 -23.27 -39.19 4.16
N SER A 201 -23.99 -40.29 4.36
CA SER A 201 -23.66 -41.54 3.67
C SER A 201 -24.02 -41.47 2.18
N PHE A 202 -23.41 -42.32 1.36
CA PHE A 202 -23.76 -42.42 -0.05
C PHE A 202 -25.24 -42.74 -0.23
N GLU A 203 -25.75 -43.70 0.54
CA GLU A 203 -27.17 -44.07 0.51
C GLU A 203 -28.08 -42.87 0.85
N GLU A 204 -27.72 -42.07 1.86
CA GLU A 204 -28.52 -40.90 2.27
C GLU A 204 -28.59 -39.85 1.16
N ILE A 205 -27.48 -39.57 0.49
CA ILE A 205 -27.42 -38.61 -0.63
C ILE A 205 -28.22 -39.13 -1.83
N ILE A 206 -28.00 -40.39 -2.22
CA ILE A 206 -28.66 -41.01 -3.38
C ILE A 206 -30.17 -41.07 -3.17
N SER A 207 -30.62 -41.53 -1.99
CA SER A 207 -32.05 -41.61 -1.66
C SER A 207 -32.70 -40.22 -1.61
N SER A 208 -32.01 -39.21 -1.07
CA SER A 208 -32.51 -37.82 -1.04
C SER A 208 -32.70 -37.24 -2.43
N LEU A 209 -31.74 -37.44 -3.33
CA LEU A 209 -31.83 -36.97 -4.71
C LEU A 209 -32.93 -37.70 -5.49
N LYS A 210 -33.12 -39.00 -5.23
CA LYS A 210 -34.18 -39.80 -5.84
C LYS A 210 -35.57 -39.25 -5.49
N LEU A 211 -35.78 -38.75 -4.26
CA LEU A 211 -37.03 -38.07 -3.87
C LEU A 211 -37.31 -36.81 -4.68
N MET A 212 -36.27 -36.13 -5.17
CA MET A 212 -36.38 -34.98 -6.08
C MET A 212 -36.46 -35.36 -7.56
N GLY A 213 -36.64 -36.65 -7.88
CA GLY A 213 -36.66 -37.15 -9.26
C GLY A 213 -35.30 -37.17 -9.94
N ARG A 214 -34.19 -37.11 -9.18
CA ARG A 214 -32.82 -37.12 -9.71
C ARG A 214 -32.16 -38.46 -9.42
N LYS A 215 -31.65 -39.13 -10.46
CA LYS A 215 -30.85 -40.36 -10.32
C LYS A 215 -29.37 -40.01 -10.40
N ILE A 216 -28.58 -40.55 -9.49
CA ILE A 216 -27.13 -40.38 -9.47
C ILE A 216 -26.46 -41.68 -9.05
N ASP A 217 -25.26 -41.91 -9.57
CA ASP A 217 -24.35 -42.93 -9.11
C ASP A 217 -23.05 -42.27 -8.66
N LEU A 218 -22.82 -42.26 -7.34
CA LEU A 218 -21.64 -41.64 -6.74
C LEU A 218 -20.38 -42.46 -7.02
N PHE A 219 -20.46 -43.79 -7.12
CA PHE A 219 -19.32 -44.64 -7.45
C PHE A 219 -18.86 -44.37 -8.88
N SER A 220 -19.81 -44.32 -9.82
CA SER A 220 -19.52 -43.93 -11.21
C SER A 220 -18.90 -42.53 -11.28
N TYR A 221 -19.42 -41.55 -10.52
CA TYR A 221 -18.81 -40.21 -10.45
C TYR A 221 -17.34 -40.25 -10.00
N PHE A 222 -17.03 -40.96 -8.90
CA PHE A 222 -15.64 -41.04 -8.42
C PHE A 222 -14.75 -41.83 -9.39
N LYS A 223 -15.22 -42.96 -9.92
CA LYS A 223 -14.52 -43.77 -10.91
C LYS A 223 -14.14 -42.95 -12.15
N ASP A 224 -15.12 -42.30 -12.80
CA ASP A 224 -14.89 -41.48 -13.99
C ASP A 224 -13.87 -40.37 -13.72
N ASN A 225 -13.95 -39.73 -12.55
CA ASN A 225 -13.04 -38.68 -12.17
C ASN A 225 -11.61 -39.19 -11.89
N VAL A 226 -11.47 -40.39 -11.34
CA VAL A 226 -10.16 -41.05 -11.12
C VAL A 226 -9.57 -41.48 -12.44
N GLU A 227 -10.31 -42.18 -13.30
CA GLU A 227 -9.85 -42.64 -14.62
C GLU A 227 -9.36 -41.47 -15.48
N TYR A 228 -10.17 -40.40 -15.57
CA TYR A 228 -9.80 -39.20 -16.31
C TYR A 228 -8.50 -38.57 -15.79
N ARG A 229 -8.34 -38.50 -14.46
CA ARG A 229 -7.16 -37.88 -13.84
C ARG A 229 -5.94 -38.79 -13.91
N ALA A 230 -6.08 -40.10 -13.78
CA ALA A 230 -5.01 -41.07 -13.95
C ALA A 230 -4.40 -40.96 -15.36
N HIS A 231 -5.25 -40.96 -16.39
CA HIS A 231 -4.81 -40.77 -17.77
C HIS A 231 -4.13 -39.40 -17.99
N SER A 232 -4.68 -38.34 -17.37
CA SER A 232 -4.09 -37.00 -17.44
C SER A 232 -2.73 -36.94 -16.74
N ILE A 233 -2.58 -37.57 -15.59
CA ILE A 233 -1.32 -37.67 -14.83
C ILE A 233 -0.25 -38.39 -15.67
N GLU A 234 -0.58 -39.54 -16.25
CA GLU A 234 0.35 -40.29 -17.11
C GLU A 234 0.78 -39.47 -18.33
N THR A 235 -0.18 -38.89 -19.05
CA THR A 235 0.07 -38.06 -20.23
C THR A 235 0.96 -36.85 -19.90
N THR A 236 0.65 -36.15 -18.81
CA THR A 236 1.40 -34.97 -18.40
C THR A 236 2.76 -35.32 -17.82
N PHE A 237 2.93 -36.50 -17.21
CA PHE A 237 4.22 -37.01 -16.79
C PHE A 237 5.14 -37.31 -17.98
N ILE A 238 4.64 -37.98 -19.03
CA ILE A 238 5.42 -38.23 -20.26
C ILE A 238 5.84 -36.91 -20.91
N LYS A 239 4.93 -35.94 -20.97
CA LYS A 239 5.22 -34.59 -21.50
C LYS A 239 6.27 -33.86 -20.65
N TRP A 240 6.17 -33.98 -19.33
CA TRP A 240 7.12 -33.40 -18.39
C TRP A 240 8.50 -34.08 -18.47
N GLN A 241 8.58 -35.40 -18.61
CA GLN A 241 9.84 -36.12 -18.78
C GLN A 241 10.64 -35.66 -19.99
N LYS A 242 9.96 -35.30 -21.08
CA LYS A 242 10.60 -34.71 -22.29
C LYS A 242 11.09 -33.28 -22.05
N ASN A 243 10.54 -32.58 -21.05
CA ASN A 243 10.78 -31.16 -20.79
C ASN A 243 10.93 -30.90 -19.28
N LYS A 244 11.81 -31.61 -18.58
CA LYS A 244 11.92 -31.59 -17.10
C LYS A 244 12.20 -30.19 -16.51
N ASN A 245 12.74 -29.31 -17.33
CA ASN A 245 13.06 -27.93 -16.95
C ASN A 245 11.94 -26.92 -17.25
N ASP A 246 10.89 -27.31 -17.97
CA ASP A 246 9.77 -26.42 -18.28
C ASP A 246 8.84 -26.32 -17.07
N LYS A 247 8.66 -25.09 -16.61
CA LYS A 247 7.78 -24.72 -15.52
C LYS A 247 6.31 -25.02 -15.83
N LYS A 248 5.88 -24.83 -17.08
CA LYS A 248 4.48 -25.04 -17.48
C LYS A 248 4.11 -26.51 -17.34
N THR A 249 4.91 -27.41 -17.89
CA THR A 249 4.69 -28.86 -17.80
C THR A 249 4.82 -29.36 -16.36
N THR A 250 5.77 -28.80 -15.58
CA THR A 250 5.95 -29.11 -14.16
C THR A 250 4.68 -28.82 -13.36
N LYS A 251 4.13 -27.61 -13.56
CA LYS A 251 2.89 -27.21 -12.90
C LYS A 251 1.70 -28.06 -13.33
N GLU A 252 1.57 -28.31 -14.64
CA GLU A 252 0.47 -29.09 -15.20
C GLU A 252 0.40 -30.50 -14.60
N LEU A 253 1.55 -31.18 -14.49
CA LEU A 253 1.66 -32.49 -13.83
C LEU A 253 1.23 -32.42 -12.35
N LEU A 254 1.81 -31.48 -11.59
CA LEU A 254 1.54 -31.35 -10.16
C LEU A 254 0.09 -30.93 -9.87
N ASP A 255 -0.51 -30.08 -10.72
CA ASP A 255 -1.93 -29.73 -10.66
C ASP A 255 -2.82 -30.95 -10.90
N ASN A 256 -2.50 -31.81 -11.88
CA ASN A 256 -3.28 -33.02 -12.15
C ASN A 256 -3.25 -34.00 -10.98
N ILE A 257 -2.07 -34.23 -10.38
CA ILE A 257 -1.94 -35.08 -9.18
C ILE A 257 -2.70 -34.46 -7.99
N LEU A 258 -2.54 -33.16 -7.75
CA LEU A 258 -3.25 -32.47 -6.68
C LEU A 258 -4.77 -32.47 -6.89
N ASN A 259 -5.24 -32.41 -8.13
CA ASN A 259 -6.66 -32.48 -8.46
C ASN A 259 -7.23 -33.88 -8.21
N LEU A 260 -6.45 -34.96 -8.42
CA LEU A 260 -6.85 -36.31 -8.01
C LEU A 260 -7.00 -36.37 -6.50
N GLN A 261 -6.02 -35.85 -5.77
CA GLN A 261 -6.06 -35.76 -4.31
C GLN A 261 -7.31 -35.01 -3.82
N ARG A 262 -7.63 -33.86 -4.44
CA ARG A 262 -8.81 -33.05 -4.06
C ARG A 262 -10.14 -33.74 -4.31
N VAL A 263 -10.26 -34.51 -5.39
CA VAL A 263 -11.49 -35.28 -5.68
C VAL A 263 -11.70 -36.37 -4.67
N LEU A 264 -10.64 -37.07 -4.25
CA LEU A 264 -10.73 -38.20 -3.32
C LEU A 264 -10.83 -37.76 -1.86
N LYS A 265 -10.31 -36.58 -1.52
CA LYS A 265 -10.31 -36.02 -0.16
C LYS A 265 -11.66 -36.04 0.58
N PRO A 266 -12.82 -35.80 -0.05
CA PRO A 266 -14.12 -35.87 0.62
C PRO A 266 -14.41 -37.22 1.28
N LEU A 267 -13.78 -38.30 0.79
CA LEU A 267 -13.96 -39.67 1.26
C LEU A 267 -12.95 -40.05 2.35
N TYR A 268 -11.89 -39.27 2.58
CA TYR A 268 -10.91 -39.53 3.63
C TYR A 268 -11.42 -39.07 5.00
N LEU A 269 -11.66 -40.02 5.91
CA LEU A 269 -12.35 -39.78 7.18
C LEU A 269 -11.50 -40.20 8.38
N LYS A 270 -11.09 -39.24 9.21
CA LYS A 270 -10.50 -39.51 10.54
C LYS A 270 -11.53 -39.62 11.68
N ALA A 271 -12.83 -39.56 11.39
CA ALA A 271 -13.89 -39.57 12.40
C ALA A 271 -14.24 -40.99 12.90
N GLU A 272 -14.68 -41.08 14.16
CA GLU A 272 -15.22 -42.29 14.80
C GLU A 272 -16.69 -42.52 14.39
N VAL A 273 -16.91 -42.89 13.13
CA VAL A 273 -18.21 -43.37 12.62
C VAL A 273 -18.08 -44.84 12.24
N GLU A 274 -19.19 -45.59 12.25
CA GLU A 274 -19.20 -46.97 11.76
C GLU A 274 -18.97 -46.98 10.25
N LYS A 275 -17.77 -47.39 9.84
CA LYS A 275 -17.28 -47.36 8.46
C LYS A 275 -17.32 -48.74 7.82
N ASP A 276 -17.42 -48.76 6.50
CA ASP A 276 -17.16 -49.95 5.71
C ASP A 276 -15.67 -50.33 5.82
N ILE A 277 -15.39 -51.45 6.49
CA ILE A 277 -14.01 -51.87 6.78
C ILE A 277 -13.25 -52.20 5.48
N LEU A 278 -13.93 -52.81 4.50
CA LEU A 278 -13.32 -53.23 3.24
C LEU A 278 -12.90 -52.03 2.39
N PHE A 279 -13.74 -50.99 2.32
CA PHE A 279 -13.45 -49.76 1.61
C PHE A 279 -12.33 -48.97 2.29
N TYR A 280 -12.48 -48.63 3.57
CA TYR A 280 -11.59 -47.67 4.25
C TYR A 280 -10.21 -48.25 4.57
N SER A 281 -10.09 -49.56 4.84
CA SER A 281 -8.79 -50.19 5.12
C SER A 281 -7.81 -50.09 3.95
N ILE A 282 -8.31 -50.01 2.72
CA ILE A 282 -7.52 -49.90 1.50
C ILE A 282 -7.42 -48.44 1.06
N PHE A 283 -8.56 -47.72 1.04
CA PHE A 283 -8.62 -46.34 0.58
C PHE A 283 -7.71 -45.40 1.37
N ASP A 284 -7.73 -45.48 2.70
CA ASP A 284 -6.99 -44.55 3.57
C ASP A 284 -5.48 -44.65 3.34
N ILE A 285 -4.94 -45.87 3.16
CA ILE A 285 -3.52 -46.12 2.90
C ILE A 285 -3.06 -45.44 1.61
N TYR A 286 -3.80 -45.65 0.51
CA TYR A 286 -3.44 -45.06 -0.79
C TYR A 286 -3.63 -43.55 -0.81
N PHE A 287 -4.66 -43.05 -0.10
CA PHE A 287 -4.89 -41.62 0.00
C PHE A 287 -3.78 -40.91 0.79
N GLU A 288 -3.27 -41.52 1.86
CA GLU A 288 -2.15 -40.96 2.62
C GLU A 288 -0.88 -40.82 1.79
N SER A 289 -0.54 -41.83 0.96
CA SER A 289 0.57 -41.73 0.00
C SER A 289 0.36 -40.58 -0.99
N LEU A 290 -0.84 -40.48 -1.57
CA LEU A 290 -1.20 -39.40 -2.51
C LEU A 290 -1.13 -38.02 -1.86
N ASN A 291 -1.52 -37.89 -0.57
CA ASN A 291 -1.62 -36.63 0.15
C ASN A 291 -0.26 -35.92 0.33
N GLU A 292 0.86 -36.65 0.27
CA GLU A 292 2.21 -36.06 0.29
C GLU A 292 2.47 -35.08 -0.89
N ILE A 293 1.67 -35.14 -1.96
CA ILE A 293 1.68 -34.14 -3.06
C ILE A 293 1.54 -32.71 -2.55
N VAL A 294 0.78 -32.47 -1.46
CA VAL A 294 0.54 -31.13 -0.93
C VAL A 294 1.85 -30.46 -0.49
N LYS A 295 2.75 -31.22 0.13
CA LYS A 295 4.06 -30.72 0.56
C LYS A 295 4.95 -30.45 -0.65
N LEU A 296 5.04 -31.39 -1.58
CA LEU A 296 5.84 -31.25 -2.80
C LEU A 296 5.38 -30.06 -3.65
N TYR A 297 4.08 -29.93 -3.89
CA TYR A 297 3.48 -28.83 -4.66
C TYR A 297 3.89 -27.45 -4.13
N ASN A 298 3.82 -27.27 -2.80
CA ASN A 298 4.21 -26.01 -2.16
C ASN A 298 5.72 -25.74 -2.31
N LYS A 299 6.58 -26.74 -2.06
CA LYS A 299 8.03 -26.58 -2.20
C LYS A 299 8.42 -26.20 -3.64
N VAL A 300 7.83 -26.86 -4.64
CA VAL A 300 8.11 -26.59 -6.06
C VAL A 300 7.61 -25.19 -6.46
N ARG A 301 6.37 -24.82 -6.08
CA ARG A 301 5.83 -23.46 -6.34
C ARG A 301 6.74 -22.37 -5.78
N ASP A 302 7.21 -22.54 -4.55
CA ASP A 302 8.01 -21.52 -3.86
C ASP A 302 9.41 -21.37 -4.50
N PHE A 303 9.96 -22.43 -5.10
CA PHE A 303 11.17 -22.37 -5.91
C PHE A 303 10.92 -21.67 -7.27
N GLU A 304 9.91 -22.13 -8.02
CA GLU A 304 9.62 -21.68 -9.40
C GLU A 304 9.16 -20.21 -9.49
N SER A 305 8.65 -19.64 -8.39
CA SER A 305 8.11 -18.27 -8.34
C SER A 305 9.15 -17.18 -8.02
N LYS A 306 10.43 -17.53 -7.84
CA LYS A 306 11.52 -16.57 -7.58
C LYS A 306 11.76 -15.63 -8.77
N LYS A 307 12.23 -14.40 -8.50
CA LYS A 307 12.51 -13.39 -9.54
C LYS A 307 13.75 -13.76 -10.37
N PRO A 308 13.79 -13.42 -11.68
CA PRO A 308 14.87 -13.80 -12.59
C PRO A 308 16.13 -12.92 -12.49
N TYR A 309 16.10 -11.81 -11.74
CA TYR A 309 17.26 -10.95 -11.52
C TYR A 309 17.42 -10.62 -10.03
N SER A 310 18.65 -10.33 -9.63
CA SER A 310 18.99 -9.98 -8.25
C SER A 310 19.43 -8.53 -8.13
N LEU A 311 18.95 -7.86 -7.08
CA LEU A 311 19.42 -6.55 -6.64
C LEU A 311 20.45 -6.68 -5.51
N GLU A 312 20.76 -7.89 -5.07
CA GLU A 312 21.71 -8.14 -4.00
C GLU A 312 23.09 -7.62 -4.38
N LYS A 313 23.66 -6.88 -3.45
CA LYS A 313 24.97 -6.26 -3.54
C LYS A 313 25.61 -6.29 -2.17
N PHE A 314 26.93 -6.33 -2.13
CA PHE A 314 27.68 -6.27 -0.87
C PHE A 314 28.57 -5.03 -0.85
N LYS A 315 28.73 -4.46 0.34
CA LYS A 315 29.59 -3.30 0.59
C LYS A 315 31.05 -3.72 0.41
N LEU A 316 31.82 -2.90 -0.30
CA LEU A 316 33.27 -3.08 -0.40
C LEU A 316 33.96 -2.18 0.62
N ASN A 317 34.95 -2.73 1.33
CA ASN A 317 35.72 -2.00 2.34
C ASN A 317 37.20 -1.87 1.98
N PHE A 318 37.71 -2.55 0.94
CA PHE A 318 39.13 -2.52 0.52
C PHE A 318 40.10 -2.73 1.71
N GLN A 319 39.77 -3.64 2.62
CA GLN A 319 40.51 -3.92 3.87
C GLN A 319 40.69 -2.70 4.80
N ASN A 320 39.81 -1.72 4.69
CA ASN A 320 39.78 -0.51 5.50
C ASN A 320 38.39 -0.32 6.15
N SER A 321 38.33 -0.38 7.48
CA SER A 321 37.09 -0.20 8.25
C SER A 321 36.53 1.22 8.17
N THR A 322 37.36 2.21 7.85
CA THR A 322 36.98 3.62 7.75
C THR A 322 36.91 4.13 6.30
N LEU A 323 36.97 3.24 5.30
CA LEU A 323 36.84 3.60 3.89
C LEU A 323 35.63 4.53 3.67
N LEU A 324 35.84 5.66 3.00
CA LEU A 324 34.80 6.64 2.64
C LEU A 324 34.02 7.26 3.81
N SER A 325 34.52 7.14 5.05
CA SER A 325 33.84 7.71 6.24
C SER A 325 33.77 9.24 6.22
N GLY A 326 34.66 9.90 5.48
CA GLY A 326 34.68 11.34 5.31
C GLY A 326 35.73 11.79 4.30
N TRP A 327 35.61 13.04 3.87
CA TRP A 327 36.43 13.61 2.80
C TRP A 327 37.52 14.57 3.28
N ASP A 328 37.62 14.82 4.59
CA ASP A 328 38.60 15.78 5.12
C ASP A 328 40.02 15.41 4.70
N VAL A 329 40.77 16.37 4.16
CA VAL A 329 42.14 16.15 3.65
C VAL A 329 43.06 15.55 4.72
N ASN A 330 42.85 15.88 6.00
CA ASN A 330 43.62 15.31 7.11
C ASN A 330 43.30 13.83 7.37
N LYS A 331 42.16 13.36 6.85
CA LYS A 331 41.62 12.00 6.99
C LYS A 331 41.66 11.18 5.70
N GLU A 332 42.11 11.74 4.59
CA GLU A 332 42.32 10.97 3.35
C GLU A 332 43.18 9.71 3.55
N PRO A 333 44.30 9.72 4.32
CA PRO A 333 45.07 8.50 4.56
C PRO A 333 44.32 7.45 5.40
N ASP A 334 43.48 7.90 6.33
CA ASP A 334 42.68 7.02 7.19
C ASP A 334 41.50 6.43 6.41
N ASN A 335 40.86 7.22 5.56
CA ASN A 335 39.67 6.85 4.79
C ASN A 335 40.00 6.32 3.38
N THR A 336 41.29 6.30 3.02
CA THR A 336 41.88 5.80 1.77
C THR A 336 41.11 6.22 0.52
N SER A 337 40.56 7.43 0.48
CA SER A 337 39.70 7.89 -0.60
C SER A 337 39.86 9.37 -0.91
N ILE A 338 39.73 9.71 -2.19
CA ILE A 338 39.77 11.07 -2.74
C ILE A 338 38.73 11.23 -3.85
N LEU A 339 38.35 12.46 -4.15
CA LEU A 339 37.55 12.80 -5.33
C LEU A 339 38.38 13.64 -6.30
N LEU A 340 38.28 13.31 -7.58
CA LEU A 340 38.93 14.04 -8.67
C LEU A 340 37.90 14.53 -9.67
N LYS A 341 38.20 15.64 -10.33
CA LYS A 341 37.43 16.21 -11.43
C LYS A 341 38.36 16.48 -12.63
N LYS A 342 37.89 16.19 -13.84
CA LYS A 342 38.61 16.47 -15.08
C LYS A 342 37.61 16.61 -16.23
N ASP A 343 37.72 17.67 -17.03
CA ASP A 343 36.90 17.90 -18.23
C ASP A 343 35.37 17.76 -17.99
N GLY A 344 34.90 18.22 -16.82
CA GLY A 344 33.49 18.13 -16.41
C GLY A 344 33.04 16.74 -15.94
N LEU A 345 33.95 15.77 -15.87
CA LEU A 345 33.73 14.43 -15.34
C LEU A 345 34.28 14.32 -13.91
N TYR A 346 33.75 13.34 -13.16
CA TYR A 346 34.07 13.11 -11.76
C TYR A 346 34.57 11.68 -11.55
N TYR A 347 35.51 11.53 -10.63
CA TYR A 347 36.16 10.25 -10.34
C TYR A 347 36.32 10.05 -8.84
N LEU A 348 36.14 8.81 -8.42
CA LEU A 348 36.45 8.32 -7.09
C LEU A 348 37.81 7.59 -7.14
N GLY A 349 38.78 8.10 -6.40
CA GLY A 349 40.06 7.42 -6.18
C GLY A 349 40.04 6.68 -4.84
N ILE A 350 40.39 5.39 -4.84
CA ILE A 350 40.60 4.59 -3.63
C ILE A 350 42.08 4.17 -3.58
N MET A 351 42.79 4.62 -2.56
CA MET A 351 44.20 4.30 -2.36
C MET A 351 44.36 2.89 -1.83
N ASP A 352 45.39 2.17 -2.30
CA ASP A 352 45.84 0.97 -1.61
C ASP A 352 46.27 1.30 -0.18
N LYS A 353 45.96 0.41 0.77
CA LYS A 353 46.20 0.62 2.20
C LYS A 353 47.68 0.84 2.53
N LYS A 354 48.59 0.19 1.80
CA LYS A 354 50.04 0.37 1.99
C LYS A 354 50.55 1.70 1.43
N HIS A 355 49.78 2.33 0.56
CA HIS A 355 50.12 3.55 -0.17
C HIS A 355 49.16 4.70 0.16
N ASN A 356 48.52 4.68 1.33
CA ASN A 356 47.50 5.64 1.73
C ASN A 356 48.01 7.08 1.95
N ARG A 357 49.31 7.32 1.86
CA ARG A 357 49.93 8.65 1.99
C ARG A 357 50.43 9.23 0.67
N VAL A 358 50.19 8.58 -0.47
CA VAL A 358 50.71 9.03 -1.79
C VAL A 358 50.25 10.43 -2.19
N PHE A 359 49.13 10.92 -1.65
CA PHE A 359 48.63 12.28 -1.90
C PHE A 359 49.03 13.33 -0.85
N LYS A 360 49.80 12.94 0.18
CA LYS A 360 50.20 13.86 1.25
C LYS A 360 51.31 14.79 0.75
N ASN A 361 51.16 16.09 1.00
CA ASN A 361 52.16 17.12 0.68
C ASN A 361 52.58 17.20 -0.79
N LEU A 362 51.76 16.75 -1.74
CA LEU A 362 52.01 16.97 -3.17
C LEU A 362 52.03 18.46 -3.50
N GLU A 363 52.87 18.90 -4.43
CA GLU A 363 52.77 20.25 -5.00
C GLU A 363 51.64 20.31 -6.03
N SER A 364 51.08 21.51 -6.25
CA SER A 364 50.07 21.69 -7.30
C SER A 364 50.75 21.70 -8.67
N SER A 365 50.23 20.92 -9.62
CA SER A 365 50.69 20.96 -10.99
C SER A 365 50.07 22.13 -11.78
N LYS A 366 50.57 22.35 -13.01
CA LYS A 366 49.99 23.34 -13.94
C LYS A 366 48.73 22.84 -14.68
N GLY A 367 48.41 21.55 -14.59
CA GLY A 367 47.27 20.92 -15.28
C GLY A 367 47.12 19.44 -14.93
N GLY A 368 46.05 18.81 -15.43
CA GLY A 368 45.71 17.42 -15.16
C GLY A 368 44.37 17.28 -14.45
N TYR A 369 44.31 16.48 -13.38
CA TYR A 369 43.12 16.31 -12.56
C TYR A 369 43.00 17.40 -11.49
N GLU A 370 41.80 17.92 -11.28
CA GLU A 370 41.47 18.75 -10.12
C GLU A 370 41.12 17.82 -8.95
N LYS A 371 42.04 17.67 -7.99
CA LYS A 371 41.75 17.01 -6.72
C LYS A 371 40.88 17.92 -5.87
N ILE A 372 39.75 17.39 -5.40
CA ILE A 372 38.84 18.07 -4.48
C ILE A 372 39.44 17.98 -3.08
N GLU A 373 39.83 19.12 -2.51
CA GLU A 373 40.29 19.24 -1.14
C GLU A 373 39.14 19.72 -0.26
N TYR A 374 38.74 18.87 0.68
CA TYR A 374 37.61 19.10 1.57
C TYR A 374 38.10 19.33 3.00
N LYS A 375 37.53 20.32 3.68
CA LYS A 375 37.77 20.60 5.11
C LYS A 375 36.44 20.74 5.84
N LEU A 376 36.33 20.10 7.01
CA LEU A 376 35.13 20.17 7.85
C LEU A 376 35.46 20.23 9.35
N LEU A 377 34.90 21.22 10.02
CA LEU A 377 34.77 21.26 11.47
C LEU A 377 33.40 20.68 11.84
N SER A 378 33.37 19.38 12.14
CA SER A 378 32.13 18.66 12.44
C SER A 378 31.67 18.91 13.88
N GLY A 379 30.35 19.07 14.09
CA GLY A 379 29.73 19.17 15.42
C GLY A 379 30.47 20.11 16.41
N PRO A 380 30.46 21.43 16.16
CA PRO A 380 31.23 22.39 16.94
C PRO A 380 30.99 22.30 18.46
N ASN A 381 29.73 22.06 18.84
CA ASN A 381 29.31 21.88 20.24
C ASN A 381 30.02 20.74 20.98
N LYS A 382 30.56 19.75 20.26
CA LYS A 382 31.35 18.65 20.82
C LYS A 382 32.84 18.84 20.53
N MET A 383 33.19 19.28 19.32
CA MET A 383 34.58 19.34 18.88
C MET A 383 35.36 20.50 19.48
N LEU A 384 34.77 21.68 19.65
CA LEU A 384 35.48 22.82 20.26
C LEU A 384 35.90 22.48 21.70
N PRO A 385 35.00 22.03 22.60
CA PRO A 385 35.41 21.65 23.95
C PRO A 385 36.38 20.46 23.96
N LYS A 386 36.14 19.44 23.11
CA LYS A 386 37.01 18.25 23.03
C LYS A 386 38.44 18.59 22.64
N VAL A 387 38.65 19.59 21.77
CA VAL A 387 39.97 20.00 21.32
C VAL A 387 40.59 21.02 22.25
N PHE A 388 39.86 22.04 22.69
CA PHE A 388 40.45 23.13 23.49
C PHE A 388 40.64 22.78 24.97
N PHE A 389 39.80 21.89 25.52
CA PHE A 389 39.90 21.45 26.92
C PHE A 389 40.54 20.06 27.06
N SER A 390 41.17 19.54 26.01
CA SER A 390 41.82 18.24 26.05
C SER A 390 43.11 18.29 26.87
N ASN A 391 43.43 17.25 27.64
CA ASN A 391 44.68 17.19 28.41
C ASN A 391 45.95 17.42 27.55
N LYS A 392 45.91 17.08 26.25
CA LYS A 392 47.04 17.25 25.33
C LYS A 392 47.29 18.68 24.87
N SER A 393 46.27 19.53 24.92
CA SER A 393 46.25 20.86 24.29
C SER A 393 45.85 21.98 25.25
N ILE A 394 45.37 21.64 26.45
CA ILE A 394 44.89 22.61 27.43
C ILE A 394 46.00 23.58 27.87
N GLY A 395 47.26 23.14 27.92
CA GLY A 395 48.41 24.01 28.17
C GLY A 395 48.69 25.00 27.02
N TYR A 396 48.36 24.66 25.77
CA TYR A 396 48.55 25.53 24.61
C TYR A 396 47.45 26.60 24.51
N TYR A 397 46.18 26.21 24.71
CA TYR A 397 45.05 27.14 24.66
C TYR A 397 44.85 27.92 25.97
N ASN A 398 45.40 27.42 27.08
CA ASN A 398 45.48 28.05 28.41
C ASN A 398 44.16 28.68 28.91
N PRO A 399 43.05 27.91 29.01
CA PRO A 399 41.81 28.40 29.62
C PRO A 399 42.00 28.67 31.12
N SER A 400 41.29 29.67 31.67
CA SER A 400 41.35 29.95 33.10
C SER A 400 40.74 28.81 33.92
N PRO A 401 41.25 28.51 35.14
CA PRO A 401 40.65 27.50 36.02
C PRO A 401 39.16 27.75 36.30
N ALA A 402 38.79 29.03 36.48
CA ALA A 402 37.40 29.46 36.69
C ALA A 402 36.50 29.15 35.47
N LEU A 403 36.99 29.37 34.25
CA LEU A 403 36.24 29.05 33.02
C LEU A 403 35.99 27.54 32.90
N LEU A 404 36.99 26.71 33.22
CA LEU A 404 36.84 25.25 33.20
C LEU A 404 35.84 24.74 34.23
N GLU A 405 35.87 25.30 35.44
CA GLU A 405 34.94 24.94 36.51
C GLU A 405 33.48 25.27 36.13
N LYS A 406 33.24 26.50 35.66
CA LYS A 406 31.92 26.93 35.17
C LYS A 406 31.47 26.16 33.91
N TYR A 407 32.39 25.79 33.02
CA TYR A 407 32.05 24.93 31.89
C TYR A 407 31.58 23.54 32.36
N LYS A 408 32.28 22.94 33.34
CA LYS A 408 31.92 21.64 33.93
C LYS A 408 30.58 21.68 34.68
N SER A 409 30.26 22.77 35.37
CA SER A 409 28.96 22.94 36.04
C SER A 409 27.80 23.13 35.06
N GLY A 410 28.09 23.41 33.79
CA GLY A 410 27.09 23.43 32.72
C GLY A 410 26.25 24.70 32.66
N VAL A 411 26.63 25.78 33.35
CA VAL A 411 25.87 27.04 33.42
C VAL A 411 25.76 27.78 32.08
N HIS A 412 26.52 27.38 31.05
CA HIS A 412 26.38 27.89 29.67
C HIS A 412 25.25 27.21 28.87
N LYS A 413 24.66 26.11 29.39
CA LYS A 413 23.57 25.38 28.73
C LYS A 413 22.23 26.02 29.10
N LYS A 414 21.26 25.99 28.18
CA LYS A 414 19.89 26.44 28.47
C LYS A 414 19.29 25.61 29.62
N GLY A 415 18.75 26.30 30.61
CA GLY A 415 18.14 25.71 31.81
C GLY A 415 18.01 26.76 32.92
N GLU A 416 17.57 26.34 34.10
CA GLU A 416 17.38 27.22 35.27
C GLU A 416 18.69 27.88 35.74
N SER A 417 19.83 27.21 35.54
CA SER A 417 21.16 27.68 35.93
C SER A 417 21.89 28.41 34.78
N PHE A 418 21.18 28.91 33.77
CA PHE A 418 21.78 29.56 32.61
C PHE A 418 22.38 30.92 32.98
N ASP A 419 23.68 31.09 32.73
CA ASP A 419 24.43 32.34 32.92
C ASP A 419 24.86 32.88 31.54
N LEU A 420 24.22 33.97 31.11
CA LEU A 420 24.49 34.62 29.83
C LEU A 420 25.88 35.25 29.77
N ASN A 421 26.35 35.86 30.87
CA ASN A 421 27.66 36.49 30.91
C ASN A 421 28.77 35.45 30.77
N PHE A 422 28.65 34.32 31.47
CA PHE A 422 29.57 33.22 31.29
C PHE A 422 29.47 32.59 29.89
N CYS A 423 28.27 32.52 29.31
CA CYS A 423 28.10 32.07 27.93
C CYS A 423 28.90 32.95 26.96
N HIS A 424 28.86 34.28 27.13
CA HIS A 424 29.64 35.22 26.33
C HIS A 424 31.15 35.05 26.55
N GLU A 425 31.60 34.93 27.80
CA GLU A 425 33.02 34.66 28.14
C GLU A 425 33.53 33.37 27.45
N LEU A 426 32.72 32.32 27.47
CA LEU A 426 33.04 31.05 26.81
C LEU A 426 33.11 31.18 25.28
N ILE A 427 32.21 31.96 24.68
CA ILE A 427 32.22 32.24 23.24
C ILE A 427 33.50 32.97 22.85
N ASP A 428 33.90 34.01 23.58
CA ASP A 428 35.13 34.75 23.29
C ASP A 428 36.38 33.87 23.42
N PHE A 429 36.43 33.01 24.43
CA PHE A 429 37.48 32.00 24.55
C PHE A 429 37.54 31.09 23.33
N PHE A 430 36.39 30.61 22.84
CA PHE A 430 36.33 29.76 21.66
C PHE A 430 36.73 30.49 20.37
N LYS A 431 36.28 31.74 20.17
CA LYS A 431 36.69 32.57 19.02
C LYS A 431 38.21 32.73 18.98
N ALA A 432 38.82 33.15 20.09
CA ALA A 432 40.27 33.30 20.20
C ALA A 432 41.03 31.98 19.99
N SER A 433 40.48 30.87 20.48
CA SER A 433 41.09 29.55 20.31
C SER A 433 41.00 29.03 18.87
N ILE A 434 39.92 29.34 18.15
CA ILE A 434 39.76 29.02 16.72
C ILE A 434 40.82 29.75 15.89
N ASP A 435 41.04 31.04 16.14
CA ASP A 435 42.05 31.84 15.41
C ASP A 435 43.49 31.37 15.67
N LYS A 436 43.74 30.78 16.85
CA LYS A 436 45.02 30.15 17.21
C LYS A 436 45.23 28.76 16.60
N HIS A 437 44.17 28.07 16.19
CA HIS A 437 44.24 26.68 15.73
C HIS A 437 44.80 26.61 14.30
N GLU A 438 45.81 25.77 14.07
CA GLU A 438 46.55 25.67 12.80
C GLU A 438 45.65 25.42 11.57
N ASP A 439 44.74 24.43 11.66
CA ASP A 439 43.78 24.13 10.59
C ASP A 439 42.58 25.09 10.54
N TRP A 440 41.94 25.36 11.69
CA TRP A 440 40.62 25.99 11.72
C TRP A 440 40.66 27.49 11.43
N LYS A 441 41.77 28.18 11.68
CA LYS A 441 41.94 29.58 11.26
C LYS A 441 41.77 29.78 9.75
N ASN A 442 42.06 28.75 8.94
CA ASN A 442 42.00 28.82 7.48
C ASN A 442 40.56 28.77 6.91
N PHE A 443 39.54 28.56 7.75
CA PHE A 443 38.14 28.75 7.38
C PHE A 443 37.77 30.24 7.26
N ASN A 444 38.57 31.14 7.84
CA ASN A 444 38.34 32.59 7.85
C ASN A 444 36.94 32.95 8.39
N PHE A 445 36.65 32.48 9.61
CA PHE A 445 35.36 32.71 10.26
C PHE A 445 35.05 34.20 10.41
N LYS A 446 33.79 34.55 10.17
CA LYS A 446 33.20 35.87 10.44
C LYS A 446 32.09 35.68 11.46
N PHE A 447 32.40 35.96 12.72
CA PHE A 447 31.45 35.82 13.81
C PHE A 447 30.68 37.12 14.04
N SER A 448 29.43 37.00 14.45
CA SER A 448 28.64 38.11 15.00
C SER A 448 29.27 38.64 16.29
N ASP A 449 28.89 39.84 16.71
CA ASP A 449 29.33 40.36 18.01
C ASP A 449 28.86 39.43 19.13
N THR A 450 29.72 39.17 20.11
CA THR A 450 29.43 38.21 21.18
C THR A 450 28.18 38.61 21.97
N SER A 451 27.94 39.92 22.10
CA SER A 451 26.76 40.50 22.76
C SER A 451 25.43 40.11 22.11
N GLU A 452 25.41 39.78 20.81
CA GLU A 452 24.20 39.43 20.06
C GLU A 452 23.74 37.99 20.28
N TYR A 453 24.60 37.11 20.82
CA TYR A 453 24.21 35.73 21.09
C TYR A 453 23.35 35.64 22.34
N ALA A 454 22.08 35.25 22.16
CA ALA A 454 21.17 34.93 23.25
C ALA A 454 21.58 33.66 24.03
N ASP A 455 22.33 32.76 23.39
CA ASP A 455 22.80 31.50 23.95
C ASP A 455 23.93 30.90 23.08
N ILE A 456 24.59 29.85 23.60
CA ILE A 456 25.73 29.19 22.95
C ILE A 456 25.39 28.52 21.61
N SER A 457 24.11 28.19 21.34
CA SER A 457 23.70 27.52 20.10
C SER A 457 23.77 28.46 18.89
N GLY A 458 23.59 29.77 19.11
CA GLY A 458 23.79 30.77 18.07
C GLY A 458 25.22 30.76 17.52
N PHE A 459 26.20 30.79 18.44
CA PHE A 459 27.61 30.71 18.11
C PHE A 459 27.97 29.37 17.42
N TYR A 460 27.57 28.23 18.00
CA TYR A 460 27.87 26.93 17.40
C TYR A 460 27.29 26.78 15.99
N ARG A 461 26.13 27.37 15.71
CA ARG A 461 25.53 27.37 14.37
C ARG A 461 26.36 28.17 13.37
N GLU A 462 26.88 29.33 13.75
CA GLU A 462 27.80 30.09 12.88
C GLU A 462 29.08 29.31 12.58
N VAL A 463 29.66 28.66 13.60
CA VAL A 463 30.83 27.80 13.42
C VAL A 463 30.51 26.64 12.48
N GLU A 464 29.34 26.00 12.61
CA GLU A 464 28.95 24.87 11.75
C GLU A 464 28.76 25.32 10.29
N GLN A 465 28.08 26.44 10.07
CA GLN A 465 27.77 26.96 8.73
C GLN A 465 29.01 27.46 7.97
N GLN A 466 30.05 27.89 8.69
CA GLN A 466 31.30 28.40 8.13
C GLN A 466 32.44 27.38 8.16
N GLY A 467 32.34 26.36 9.02
CA GLY A 467 33.33 25.29 9.21
C GLY A 467 33.31 24.22 8.12
N TYR A 468 32.96 24.59 6.88
CA TYR A 468 32.94 23.71 5.71
C TYR A 468 33.54 24.44 4.52
N LYS A 469 34.53 23.83 3.86
CA LYS A 469 35.20 24.41 2.71
C LYS A 469 35.62 23.33 1.72
N ILE A 470 35.40 23.60 0.44
CA ILE A 470 35.95 22.82 -0.68
C ILE A 470 36.85 23.74 -1.50
N THR A 471 38.06 23.26 -1.79
CA THR A 471 39.01 23.87 -2.72
C THR A 471 39.48 22.84 -3.73
N PHE A 472 40.17 23.28 -4.78
CA PHE A 472 40.68 22.40 -5.83
C PHE A 472 42.18 22.54 -5.93
N LYS A 473 42.85 21.41 -6.15
CA LYS A 473 44.30 21.34 -6.35
C LYS A 473 44.61 20.53 -7.59
N ASN A 474 45.40 21.09 -8.49
CA ASN A 474 45.77 20.40 -9.72
C ASN A 474 46.82 19.33 -9.44
N ILE A 475 46.59 18.13 -9.98
CA ILE A 475 47.47 16.97 -9.89
C ILE A 475 47.77 16.51 -11.31
N ASP A 476 49.04 16.23 -11.57
CA ASP A 476 49.51 15.78 -12.87
C ASP A 476 48.85 14.45 -13.30
N GLU A 477 48.52 14.35 -14.59
CA GLU A 477 47.83 13.18 -15.14
C GLU A 477 48.75 11.95 -15.23
N GLU A 478 50.03 12.13 -15.60
CA GLU A 478 50.99 11.02 -15.66
C GLU A 478 51.23 10.43 -14.27
N PHE A 479 51.23 11.27 -13.23
CA PHE A 479 51.28 10.82 -11.84
C PHE A 479 50.09 9.92 -11.48
N ILE A 480 48.85 10.34 -11.80
CA ILE A 480 47.65 9.52 -11.54
C ILE A 480 47.71 8.19 -12.31
N ASN A 481 48.08 8.24 -13.59
CA ASN A 481 48.18 7.05 -14.43
C ASN A 481 49.25 6.07 -13.92
N THR A 482 50.38 6.58 -13.44
CA THR A 482 51.43 5.77 -12.79
C THR A 482 50.88 5.03 -11.58
N LEU A 483 50.17 5.72 -10.68
CA LEU A 483 49.60 5.08 -9.49
C LEU A 483 48.57 3.99 -9.83
N ILE A 484 47.80 4.17 -10.91
CA ILE A 484 46.83 3.17 -11.38
C ILE A 484 47.56 1.94 -11.93
N ASN A 485 48.54 2.15 -12.80
CA ASN A 485 49.31 1.07 -13.42
C ASN A 485 50.09 0.24 -12.39
N GLU A 486 50.59 0.89 -11.33
CA GLU A 486 51.28 0.24 -10.21
C GLU A 486 50.33 -0.40 -9.19
N GLY A 487 49.00 -0.26 -9.36
CA GLY A 487 48.00 -0.79 -8.42
C GLY A 487 47.95 -0.06 -7.07
N LYS A 488 48.53 1.14 -6.98
CA LYS A 488 48.54 1.99 -5.78
C LYS A 488 47.27 2.83 -5.64
N LEU A 489 46.55 3.03 -6.75
CA LEU A 489 45.28 3.76 -6.81
C LEU A 489 44.28 3.01 -7.68
N TYR A 490 43.09 2.75 -7.15
CA TYR A 490 41.93 2.31 -7.92
C TYR A 490 41.09 3.53 -8.29
N LEU A 491 40.94 3.81 -9.58
CA LEU A 491 40.19 4.96 -10.08
C LEU A 491 38.88 4.52 -10.73
N PHE A 492 37.76 5.07 -10.25
CA PHE A 492 36.42 4.80 -10.77
C PHE A 492 35.79 6.09 -11.29
N GLN A 493 35.34 6.13 -12.53
CA GLN A 493 34.51 7.23 -12.99
C GLN A 493 33.14 7.19 -12.29
N ILE A 494 32.74 8.30 -11.68
CA ILE A 494 31.40 8.47 -11.12
C ILE A 494 30.47 8.75 -12.30
N TYR A 495 29.63 7.78 -12.64
CA TYR A 495 28.89 7.78 -13.89
C TYR A 495 27.38 7.56 -13.73
N ASN A 496 26.62 8.32 -14.50
CA ASN A 496 25.24 8.03 -14.87
C ASN A 496 25.05 8.42 -16.35
N LYS A 497 23.88 8.11 -16.93
CA LYS A 497 23.62 8.31 -18.37
C LYS A 497 23.83 9.76 -18.84
N ASP A 498 23.72 10.75 -17.97
CA ASP A 498 23.82 12.18 -18.31
C ASP A 498 25.26 12.58 -18.62
N PHE A 499 26.26 11.83 -18.13
CA PHE A 499 27.68 12.00 -18.43
C PHE A 499 28.12 11.28 -19.71
N SER A 500 27.19 10.64 -20.43
CA SER A 500 27.46 10.12 -21.77
C SER A 500 27.75 11.26 -22.74
N THR A 501 28.75 11.10 -23.60
CA THR A 501 29.02 12.03 -24.72
C THR A 501 27.83 12.14 -25.69
N PHE A 502 26.92 11.15 -25.70
CA PHE A 502 25.70 11.15 -26.50
C PHE A 502 24.48 11.75 -25.78
N SER A 503 24.62 12.20 -24.53
CA SER A 503 23.53 12.80 -23.77
C SER A 503 23.21 14.20 -24.28
N LYS A 504 21.96 14.44 -24.69
CA LYS A 504 21.49 15.74 -25.22
C LYS A 504 20.27 16.31 -24.48
N GLY A 505 19.70 15.54 -23.55
CA GLY A 505 18.47 15.92 -22.84
C GLY A 505 18.75 16.73 -21.58
N THR A 506 17.69 17.27 -20.97
CA THR A 506 17.81 17.89 -19.64
C THR A 506 18.29 16.86 -18.62
N LYS A 507 19.37 17.20 -17.91
CA LYS A 507 19.98 16.34 -16.87
C LYS A 507 18.96 15.91 -15.81
N ASN A 508 19.22 14.77 -15.19
CA ASN A 508 18.48 14.32 -14.02
C ASN A 508 18.74 15.28 -12.86
N LEU A 509 17.75 15.43 -11.98
CA LEU A 509 17.85 16.34 -10.84
C LEU A 509 19.03 16.01 -9.91
N HIS A 510 19.32 14.72 -9.71
CA HIS A 510 20.47 14.29 -8.90
C HIS A 510 21.82 14.59 -9.56
N THR A 511 21.89 14.64 -10.89
CA THR A 511 23.10 15.07 -11.61
C THR A 511 23.34 16.55 -11.36
N LEU A 512 22.28 17.37 -11.43
CA LEU A 512 22.36 18.79 -11.11
C LEU A 512 22.77 19.03 -9.66
N TYR A 513 22.24 18.25 -8.70
CA TYR A 513 22.65 18.33 -7.30
C TYR A 513 24.13 17.97 -7.11
N TRP A 514 24.60 16.91 -7.76
CA TRP A 514 26.01 16.51 -7.70
C TRP A 514 26.94 17.58 -8.26
N GLU A 515 26.61 18.15 -9.43
CA GLU A 515 27.39 19.25 -10.02
C GLU A 515 27.36 20.51 -9.15
N MET A 516 26.21 20.80 -8.51
CA MET A 516 26.06 21.99 -7.68
C MET A 516 26.93 21.98 -6.42
N ILE A 517 27.30 20.82 -5.89
CA ILE A 517 28.25 20.71 -4.76
C ILE A 517 29.55 21.47 -5.05
N PHE A 518 30.03 21.36 -6.30
CA PHE A 518 31.33 21.86 -6.75
C PHE A 518 31.22 23.16 -7.56
N ASN A 519 30.00 23.70 -7.70
CA ASN A 519 29.75 24.92 -8.45
C ASN A 519 30.24 26.15 -7.67
N GLU A 520 30.87 27.10 -8.34
CA GLU A 520 31.44 28.31 -7.71
C GLU A 520 30.40 29.14 -6.94
N GLU A 521 29.17 29.30 -7.46
CA GLU A 521 28.11 30.05 -6.78
C GLU A 521 27.67 29.35 -5.49
N ASN A 522 27.57 28.01 -5.50
CA ASN A 522 27.34 27.25 -4.28
C ASN A 522 28.50 27.41 -3.29
N LEU A 523 29.75 27.37 -3.74
CA LEU A 523 30.91 27.49 -2.85
C LEU A 523 31.04 28.88 -2.20
N LYS A 524 30.54 29.95 -2.83
CA LYS A 524 30.42 31.29 -2.23
C LYS A 524 29.43 31.31 -1.06
N ASN A 525 28.29 30.64 -1.22
CA ASN A 525 27.27 30.54 -0.18
C ASN A 525 26.62 29.13 -0.17
N VAL A 526 27.21 28.24 0.62
CA VAL A 526 26.91 26.80 0.56
C VAL A 526 25.45 26.48 0.87
N VAL A 527 24.73 26.06 -0.17
CA VAL A 527 23.39 25.47 -0.10
C VAL A 527 23.49 23.95 -0.12
N TYR A 528 24.36 23.41 -0.99
CA TYR A 528 24.63 21.99 -1.16
C TYR A 528 25.97 21.63 -0.53
N LYS A 529 25.91 20.81 0.53
CA LYS A 529 27.07 20.30 1.23
C LYS A 529 27.28 18.82 0.92
N LEU A 530 28.52 18.46 0.57
CA LEU A 530 28.94 17.06 0.50
C LEU A 530 29.14 16.50 1.92
N ASN A 531 28.57 15.31 2.17
CA ASN A 531 28.72 14.61 3.46
C ASN A 531 29.70 13.44 3.34
N GLY A 532 30.25 13.03 4.48
CA GLY A 532 31.00 11.78 4.63
C GLY A 532 30.08 10.56 4.62
N GLU A 533 30.55 9.42 5.14
CA GLU A 533 29.78 8.17 5.19
C GLU A 533 29.26 7.70 3.82
N ALA A 534 30.05 7.92 2.78
CA ALA A 534 29.75 7.38 1.46
C ALA A 534 30.04 5.87 1.44
N GLU A 535 29.40 5.16 0.52
CA GLU A 535 29.52 3.70 0.42
C GLU A 535 29.69 3.27 -1.03
N ILE A 536 30.53 2.25 -1.25
CA ILE A 536 30.68 1.61 -2.55
C ILE A 536 30.29 0.13 -2.45
N PHE A 537 29.52 -0.33 -3.42
CA PHE A 537 28.97 -1.67 -3.46
C PHE A 537 29.38 -2.39 -4.74
N TYR A 538 29.53 -3.70 -4.64
CA TYR A 538 29.63 -4.60 -5.78
C TYR A 538 28.33 -5.36 -5.98
N ARG A 539 27.78 -5.31 -7.19
CA ARG A 539 26.62 -6.08 -7.59
C ARG A 539 26.97 -6.98 -8.77
N LYS A 540 27.06 -8.29 -8.51
CA LYS A 540 27.33 -9.31 -9.53
C LYS A 540 26.22 -9.33 -10.60
N LYS A 541 26.56 -9.74 -11.83
CA LYS A 541 25.58 -10.02 -12.88
C LYS A 541 24.60 -11.07 -12.40
N SER A 542 23.34 -10.91 -12.78
CA SER A 542 22.27 -11.83 -12.39
C SER A 542 21.45 -12.33 -13.57
N ILE A 543 21.72 -11.83 -14.78
CA ILE A 543 21.08 -12.26 -16.01
C ILE A 543 22.17 -12.72 -16.98
N GLU A 544 21.96 -13.89 -17.56
CA GLU A 544 22.80 -14.42 -18.63
C GLU A 544 21.91 -14.69 -19.84
N TYR A 545 22.22 -14.03 -20.96
CA TYR A 545 21.53 -14.22 -22.22
C TYR A 545 22.40 -15.07 -23.15
N SER A 546 21.78 -15.78 -24.10
CA SER A 546 22.53 -16.48 -25.15
C SER A 546 23.35 -15.51 -25.99
N GLU A 547 24.40 -16.02 -26.63
CA GLU A 547 25.28 -15.23 -27.50
C GLU A 547 24.50 -14.52 -28.61
N ASP A 548 23.53 -15.21 -29.24
CA ASP A 548 22.66 -14.60 -30.25
C ASP A 548 21.86 -13.42 -29.71
N LYS A 549 21.32 -13.52 -28.48
CA LYS A 549 20.58 -12.43 -27.86
C LYS A 549 21.49 -11.24 -27.51
N MET A 550 22.75 -11.49 -27.17
CA MET A 550 23.74 -10.44 -26.95
C MET A 550 24.16 -9.77 -28.26
N LYS A 551 24.22 -10.52 -29.37
CA LYS A 551 24.62 -10.03 -30.70
C LYS A 551 23.51 -9.24 -31.40
N TYR A 552 22.29 -9.80 -31.49
CA TYR A 552 21.17 -9.21 -32.23
C TYR A 552 20.23 -8.37 -31.35
N GLY A 553 20.26 -8.56 -30.02
CA GLY A 553 19.39 -7.85 -29.10
C GLY A 553 17.97 -8.42 -29.00
N HIS A 554 17.10 -7.68 -28.30
CA HIS A 554 15.69 -7.98 -28.16
C HIS A 554 14.89 -7.22 -29.22
N HIS A 555 13.83 -7.84 -29.77
CA HIS A 555 13.00 -7.25 -30.83
C HIS A 555 13.81 -6.84 -32.09
N TYR A 556 14.79 -7.66 -32.49
CA TYR A 556 15.70 -7.35 -33.60
C TYR A 556 14.98 -6.93 -34.87
N GLU A 557 13.97 -7.70 -35.33
CA GLU A 557 13.22 -7.38 -36.55
C GLU A 557 12.52 -6.00 -36.51
N GLU A 558 12.07 -5.55 -35.34
CA GLU A 558 11.38 -4.25 -35.18
C GLU A 558 12.34 -3.06 -35.07
N LEU A 559 13.60 -3.32 -34.70
CA LEU A 559 14.56 -2.31 -34.28
C LEU A 559 15.80 -2.21 -35.19
N LYS A 560 16.07 -3.22 -36.03
CA LYS A 560 17.24 -3.28 -36.93
C LYS A 560 17.39 -2.06 -37.83
N ASP A 561 16.28 -1.50 -38.30
CA ASP A 561 16.27 -0.33 -39.19
C ASP A 561 16.25 1.00 -38.43
N LYS A 562 16.10 0.97 -37.09
CA LYS A 562 16.02 2.17 -36.22
C LYS A 562 17.32 2.42 -35.46
N PHE A 563 18.09 1.38 -35.16
CA PHE A 563 19.32 1.45 -34.39
C PHE A 563 20.42 0.61 -35.03
N ASN A 564 21.62 1.17 -35.15
CA ASN A 564 22.81 0.48 -35.65
C ASN A 564 23.52 -0.38 -34.57
N TYR A 565 22.86 -0.62 -33.43
CA TYR A 565 23.37 -1.43 -32.33
C TYR A 565 22.22 -2.21 -31.66
N PRO A 566 22.51 -3.36 -31.01
CA PRO A 566 21.48 -4.17 -30.39
C PRO A 566 20.90 -3.50 -29.13
N ILE A 567 19.57 -3.53 -29.00
CA ILE A 567 18.87 -3.11 -27.79
C ILE A 567 18.69 -4.32 -26.87
N ILE A 568 19.43 -4.34 -25.76
CA ILE A 568 19.43 -5.45 -24.81
C ILE A 568 18.53 -5.09 -23.62
N LYS A 569 17.42 -5.83 -23.46
CA LYS A 569 16.56 -5.71 -22.28
C LYS A 569 17.40 -5.95 -21.03
N ASP A 570 17.25 -5.08 -20.03
CA ASP A 570 17.92 -5.23 -18.74
C ASP A 570 19.45 -5.42 -18.78
N LYS A 571 20.11 -4.91 -19.85
CA LYS A 571 21.58 -4.94 -20.07
C LYS A 571 22.39 -4.61 -18.81
N ARG A 572 21.89 -3.70 -17.99
CA ARG A 572 22.58 -3.31 -16.74
C ARG A 572 22.80 -4.49 -15.80
N PHE A 573 22.03 -5.58 -15.86
CA PHE A 573 22.13 -6.78 -15.01
C PHE A 573 22.90 -7.94 -15.66
N THR A 574 23.32 -7.80 -16.93
CA THR A 574 24.12 -8.81 -17.63
C THR A 574 25.62 -8.65 -17.40
N MET A 575 25.99 -7.69 -16.55
CA MET A 575 27.35 -7.35 -16.20
C MET A 575 27.45 -6.98 -14.73
N ASP A 576 28.61 -7.26 -14.15
CA ASP A 576 28.96 -6.85 -12.80
C ASP A 576 29.05 -5.32 -12.76
N LYS A 577 28.62 -4.71 -11.65
CA LYS A 577 28.60 -3.25 -11.49
C LYS A 577 29.06 -2.81 -10.11
N PHE A 578 29.86 -1.75 -10.10
CA PHE A 578 30.11 -0.95 -8.90
C PHE A 578 29.04 0.12 -8.77
N GLN A 579 28.57 0.36 -7.55
CA GLN A 579 27.60 1.40 -7.24
C GLN A 579 28.15 2.29 -6.11
N PHE A 580 28.21 3.59 -6.37
CA PHE A 580 28.67 4.57 -5.39
C PHE A 580 27.47 5.34 -4.85
N HIS A 581 27.30 5.31 -3.53
CA HIS A 581 26.27 6.02 -2.79
C HIS A 581 26.94 7.13 -1.99
N VAL A 582 26.53 8.38 -2.23
CA VAL A 582 27.13 9.55 -1.59
C VAL A 582 26.05 10.45 -1.01
N PRO A 583 26.05 10.68 0.31
CA PRO A 583 25.07 11.55 0.94
C PRO A 583 25.43 13.03 0.76
N ILE A 584 24.40 13.86 0.69
CA ILE A 584 24.52 15.33 0.60
C ILE A 584 23.51 15.98 1.55
N THR A 585 23.80 17.19 1.99
CA THR A 585 22.84 18.06 2.71
C THR A 585 22.44 19.20 1.79
N MET A 586 21.14 19.38 1.59
CA MET A 586 20.56 20.51 0.87
C MET A 586 20.05 21.55 1.87
N ASN A 587 20.05 22.83 1.50
CA ASN A 587 19.80 23.95 2.41
C ASN A 587 20.67 23.90 3.68
N PHE A 588 21.97 23.63 3.50
CA PHE A 588 22.92 23.42 4.60
C PHE A 588 22.91 24.53 5.67
N LYS A 589 22.74 25.80 5.26
CA LYS A 589 22.71 26.95 6.16
C LYS A 589 21.32 27.27 6.74
N ALA A 590 20.29 26.47 6.46
CA ALA A 590 18.97 26.71 7.02
C ALA A 590 18.97 26.51 8.54
N THR A 591 18.24 27.37 9.25
CA THR A 591 18.15 27.36 10.72
C THR A 591 17.14 26.33 11.27
N GLY A 592 16.48 25.57 10.39
CA GLY A 592 15.57 24.49 10.77
C GLY A 592 14.30 24.97 11.47
N ARG A 593 13.68 26.06 11.00
CA ARG A 593 12.40 26.55 11.56
C ARG A 593 11.31 25.48 11.42
N SER A 594 10.69 25.11 12.53
CA SER A 594 9.59 24.13 12.60
C SER A 594 8.20 24.72 12.36
N TYR A 595 8.11 26.02 12.02
CA TYR A 595 6.86 26.79 12.02
C TYR A 595 6.42 27.24 10.62
N ILE A 596 6.67 26.46 9.55
CA ILE A 596 6.23 26.84 8.18
C ILE A 596 4.72 27.09 8.13
N ASN A 597 3.93 26.37 8.95
CA ASN A 597 2.48 26.58 9.03
C ASN A 597 2.11 28.02 9.42
N GLU A 598 2.83 28.63 10.35
CA GLU A 598 2.55 29.99 10.82
C GLU A 598 2.85 31.01 9.71
N GLU A 599 4.03 30.90 9.08
CA GLU A 599 4.42 31.74 7.94
C GLU A 599 3.44 31.60 6.76
N VAL A 600 2.97 30.37 6.48
CA VAL A 600 1.94 30.13 5.45
C VAL A 600 0.60 30.75 5.85
N ASN A 601 0.17 30.63 7.11
CA ASN A 601 -1.10 31.21 7.55
C ASN A 601 -1.08 32.75 7.50
N ASP A 602 0.05 33.37 7.83
CA ASP A 602 0.23 34.81 7.70
C ASP A 602 0.21 35.25 6.23
N PHE A 603 0.87 34.50 5.35
CA PHE A 603 0.79 34.72 3.90
C PHE A 603 -0.65 34.61 3.37
N LEU A 604 -1.37 33.54 3.74
CA LEU A 604 -2.74 33.29 3.31
C LEU A 604 -3.71 34.37 3.79
N ARG A 605 -3.50 34.88 5.01
CA ARG A 605 -4.29 35.97 5.58
C ARG A 605 -4.15 37.27 4.77
N GLN A 606 -2.94 37.58 4.33
CA GLN A 606 -2.66 38.78 3.53
C GLN A 606 -3.12 38.64 2.07
N ASN A 607 -3.17 37.41 1.54
CA ASN A 607 -3.39 37.13 0.12
C ASN A 607 -4.67 36.31 -0.15
N SER A 608 -5.63 36.31 0.77
CA SER A 608 -6.77 35.37 0.74
C SER A 608 -7.66 35.48 -0.50
N LYS A 609 -7.63 36.62 -1.22
CA LYS A 609 -8.42 36.85 -2.44
C LYS A 609 -7.73 36.32 -3.72
N ASP A 610 -6.40 36.19 -3.70
CA ASP A 610 -5.60 35.85 -4.87
C ASP A 610 -5.12 34.39 -4.89
N VAL A 611 -5.22 33.71 -3.75
CA VAL A 611 -4.86 32.30 -3.59
C VAL A 611 -5.93 31.40 -4.20
N LYS A 612 -5.49 30.41 -4.98
CA LYS A 612 -6.36 29.36 -5.52
C LYS A 612 -6.29 28.10 -4.65
N ILE A 613 -7.29 27.24 -4.77
CA ILE A 613 -7.41 26.05 -3.94
C ILE A 613 -7.56 24.83 -4.84
N ILE A 614 -6.65 23.88 -4.70
CA ILE A 614 -6.66 22.62 -5.42
C ILE A 614 -7.20 21.54 -4.48
N GLY A 615 -8.44 21.11 -4.71
CA GLY A 615 -9.00 19.93 -4.06
C GLY A 615 -8.61 18.66 -4.80
N ILE A 616 -8.16 17.66 -4.05
CA ILE A 616 -7.79 16.36 -4.60
C ILE A 616 -8.63 15.26 -3.95
N ASN A 617 -9.32 14.50 -4.79
CA ASN A 617 -10.01 13.27 -4.43
C ASN A 617 -9.23 12.06 -4.95
N ARG A 618 -9.18 10.98 -4.17
CA ARG A 618 -8.47 9.75 -4.54
C ARG A 618 -9.45 8.59 -4.58
N GLY A 619 -9.45 7.85 -5.68
CA GLY A 619 -10.42 6.78 -5.93
C GLY A 619 -9.82 5.58 -6.66
N GLU A 620 -10.69 4.65 -7.05
CA GLU A 620 -10.31 3.46 -7.83
C GLU A 620 -10.68 3.56 -9.32
N ARG A 621 -11.71 4.36 -9.65
CA ARG A 621 -12.08 4.73 -11.01
C ARG A 621 -11.12 5.81 -11.50
N HIS A 622 -11.07 6.93 -10.81
CA HIS A 622 -10.02 7.93 -10.97
C HIS A 622 -9.00 7.82 -9.84
N LEU A 623 -7.75 7.48 -10.18
CA LEU A 623 -6.68 7.31 -9.19
C LEU A 623 -6.46 8.59 -8.38
N ILE A 624 -6.42 9.72 -9.09
CA ILE A 624 -6.41 11.08 -8.56
C ILE A 624 -7.33 11.91 -9.45
N TYR A 625 -8.29 12.62 -8.84
CA TYR A 625 -9.09 13.64 -9.50
C TYR A 625 -8.79 14.99 -8.87
N LEU A 626 -8.57 16.00 -9.71
CA LEU A 626 -8.22 17.34 -9.30
C LEU A 626 -9.35 18.31 -9.65
N THR A 627 -9.64 19.24 -8.75
CA THR A 627 -10.46 20.42 -9.04
C THR A 627 -9.83 21.64 -8.42
N MET A 628 -9.55 22.66 -9.23
CA MET A 628 -9.02 23.94 -8.79
C MET A 628 -10.13 24.99 -8.79
N ILE A 629 -10.27 25.68 -7.67
CA ILE A 629 -11.24 26.78 -7.49
C ILE A 629 -10.51 28.09 -7.18
N ASN A 630 -11.16 29.20 -7.51
CA ASN A 630 -10.72 30.53 -7.04
C ASN A 630 -11.27 30.81 -5.61
N ALA A 631 -10.93 31.99 -5.08
CA ALA A 631 -11.39 32.44 -3.76
C ALA A 631 -12.92 32.66 -3.66
N LYS A 632 -13.67 32.62 -4.77
CA LYS A 632 -15.14 32.66 -4.79
C LYS A 632 -15.78 31.27 -4.81
N GLY A 633 -15.00 30.21 -4.99
CA GLY A 633 -15.52 28.86 -5.13
C GLY A 633 -15.90 28.46 -6.56
N GLU A 634 -15.55 29.27 -7.56
CA GLU A 634 -15.78 28.97 -8.98
C GLU A 634 -14.71 28.01 -9.49
N ILE A 635 -15.11 26.99 -10.26
CA ILE A 635 -14.19 26.02 -10.85
C ILE A 635 -13.40 26.67 -11.98
N ILE A 636 -12.07 26.68 -11.85
CA ILE A 636 -11.13 27.13 -12.90
C ILE A 636 -10.80 25.95 -13.83
N GLN A 637 -10.50 24.79 -13.25
CA GLN A 637 -10.18 23.56 -14.00
C GLN A 637 -10.49 22.32 -13.16
N GLN A 638 -10.88 21.24 -13.85
CA GLN A 638 -11.16 19.95 -13.23
C GLN A 638 -10.82 18.83 -14.23
N TYR A 639 -10.06 17.82 -13.78
CA TYR A 639 -9.70 16.67 -14.61
C TYR A 639 -9.15 15.50 -13.79
N SER A 640 -9.19 14.31 -14.41
CA SER A 640 -8.58 13.09 -13.87
C SER A 640 -7.11 13.01 -14.27
N LEU A 641 -6.26 12.56 -13.34
CA LEU A 641 -4.88 12.17 -13.62
C LEU A 641 -4.77 10.66 -13.90
N ASN A 642 -5.82 10.00 -14.41
CA ASN A 642 -5.70 8.63 -14.93
C ASN A 642 -4.76 8.59 -16.13
N GLU A 643 -4.83 9.62 -16.98
CA GLU A 643 -3.97 9.81 -18.14
C GLU A 643 -3.00 10.95 -17.87
N ILE A 644 -1.73 10.71 -18.13
CA ILE A 644 -0.70 11.75 -18.09
C ILE A 644 -0.31 12.08 -19.52
N VAL A 645 -0.45 13.35 -19.88
CA VAL A 645 -0.01 13.90 -21.16
C VAL A 645 1.34 14.58 -20.95
N ASN A 646 2.36 14.14 -21.65
CA ASN A 646 3.66 14.80 -21.69
C ASN A 646 3.93 15.33 -23.10
N SER A 647 4.38 16.58 -23.20
CA SER A 647 4.80 17.18 -24.48
C SER A 647 6.32 17.17 -24.60
N TYR A 648 6.85 16.64 -25.69
CA TYR A 648 8.27 16.70 -26.02
C TYR A 648 8.44 16.98 -27.52
N ASN A 649 9.28 17.97 -27.87
CA ASN A 649 9.47 18.45 -29.24
C ASN A 649 8.14 18.68 -29.99
N ASN A 650 7.20 19.40 -29.35
CA ASN A 650 5.85 19.68 -29.87
C ASN A 650 4.99 18.45 -30.20
N LYS A 651 5.35 17.26 -29.71
CA LYS A 651 4.54 16.04 -29.80
C LYS A 651 4.01 15.68 -28.42
N ASN A 652 2.71 15.36 -28.35
CA ASN A 652 2.05 14.92 -27.12
C ASN A 652 2.09 13.39 -27.03
N PHE A 653 2.50 12.90 -25.87
CA PHE A 653 2.50 11.49 -25.52
C PHE A 653 1.58 11.28 -24.34
N THR A 654 0.50 10.55 -24.56
CA THR A 654 -0.48 10.21 -23.52
C THR A 654 -0.22 8.81 -23.00
N VAL A 655 -0.18 8.67 -21.67
CA VAL A 655 -0.09 7.36 -21.01
C VAL A 655 -1.25 7.21 -20.04
N ASN A 656 -2.14 6.26 -20.31
CA ASN A 656 -3.20 5.87 -19.38
C ASN A 656 -2.62 4.93 -18.30
N TYR A 657 -2.36 5.49 -17.12
CA TYR A 657 -1.81 4.76 -15.99
C TYR A 657 -2.86 3.91 -15.27
N ASN A 658 -4.13 4.31 -15.31
CA ASN A 658 -5.21 3.52 -14.71
C ASN A 658 -5.37 2.16 -15.41
N GLU A 659 -5.40 2.18 -16.74
CA GLU A 659 -5.44 0.97 -17.56
C GLU A 659 -4.19 0.11 -17.34
N LYS A 660 -2.99 0.72 -17.37
CA LYS A 660 -1.73 0.00 -17.12
C LYS A 660 -1.69 -0.66 -15.74
N LEU A 661 -2.14 0.04 -14.68
CA LEU A 661 -2.19 -0.52 -13.32
C LEU A 661 -3.23 -1.63 -13.20
N SER A 662 -4.41 -1.46 -13.81
CA SER A 662 -5.46 -2.49 -13.81
C SER A 662 -5.03 -3.73 -14.60
N LYS A 663 -4.40 -3.55 -15.76
CA LYS A 663 -3.79 -4.64 -16.54
C LYS A 663 -2.72 -5.37 -15.73
N LYS A 664 -1.83 -4.62 -15.06
CA LYS A 664 -0.76 -5.18 -14.24
C LYS A 664 -1.30 -5.99 -13.06
N GLU A 665 -2.37 -5.52 -12.42
CA GLU A 665 -3.07 -6.24 -11.34
C GLU A 665 -3.64 -7.58 -11.85
N GLY A 666 -4.28 -7.57 -13.02
CA GLY A 666 -4.76 -8.80 -13.69
C GLY A 666 -3.63 -9.75 -14.07
N GLU A 667 -2.55 -9.25 -14.71
CA GLU A 667 -1.36 -10.03 -15.04
C GLU A 667 -0.71 -10.65 -13.81
N ARG A 668 -0.70 -9.94 -12.67
CA ARG A 668 -0.18 -10.46 -11.39
C ARG A 668 -1.06 -11.55 -10.80
N ALA A 669 -2.39 -11.44 -10.90
CA ALA A 669 -3.30 -12.51 -10.50
C ALA A 669 -3.04 -13.78 -11.32
N ILE A 670 -2.97 -13.64 -12.65
CA ILE A 670 -2.65 -14.74 -13.59
C ILE A 670 -1.25 -15.31 -13.31
N ALA A 671 -0.25 -14.45 -13.03
CA ALA A 671 1.09 -14.90 -12.71
C ALA A 671 1.12 -15.71 -11.40
N ARG A 672 0.42 -15.28 -10.35
CA ARG A 672 0.31 -16.05 -9.11
C ARG A 672 -0.34 -17.42 -9.35
N GLU A 673 -1.42 -17.45 -10.12
CA GLU A 673 -2.12 -18.70 -10.46
C GLU A 673 -1.25 -19.65 -11.29
N ASN A 674 -0.39 -19.12 -12.16
CA ASN A 674 0.51 -19.89 -13.04
C ASN A 674 1.94 -20.04 -12.51
N TRP A 675 2.16 -19.71 -11.24
CA TRP A 675 3.47 -19.65 -10.59
C TRP A 675 4.47 -18.69 -11.24
N GLY A 676 4.05 -17.89 -12.22
CA GLY A 676 4.85 -16.93 -12.98
C GLY A 676 5.55 -15.88 -12.10
N VAL A 677 6.49 -15.16 -12.71
CA VAL A 677 7.18 -14.06 -12.02
C VAL A 677 6.15 -12.96 -11.74
N VAL A 678 5.83 -12.76 -10.47
CA VAL A 678 4.91 -11.71 -10.05
C VAL A 678 5.64 -10.36 -10.14
N GLU A 679 5.50 -9.71 -11.30
CA GLU A 679 6.14 -8.42 -11.58
C GLU A 679 5.68 -7.36 -10.59
N ASN A 680 6.60 -6.51 -10.13
CA ASN A 680 6.30 -5.57 -9.06
C ASN A 680 5.44 -4.40 -9.57
N ILE A 681 4.28 -4.21 -8.95
CA ILE A 681 3.35 -3.11 -9.25
C ILE A 681 3.79 -1.81 -8.55
N LYS A 682 4.66 -1.91 -7.53
CA LYS A 682 5.11 -0.78 -6.72
C LYS A 682 5.86 0.28 -7.54
N GLU A 683 6.71 -0.14 -8.48
CA GLU A 683 7.51 0.73 -9.34
C GLU A 683 6.63 1.38 -10.40
N LEU A 684 5.63 0.67 -10.94
CA LEU A 684 4.65 1.28 -11.86
C LEU A 684 3.85 2.38 -11.16
N LYS A 685 3.45 2.16 -9.90
CA LYS A 685 2.84 3.20 -9.07
C LYS A 685 3.80 4.36 -8.79
N GLU A 686 5.07 4.10 -8.51
CA GLU A 686 6.08 5.18 -8.31
C GLU A 686 6.23 6.01 -9.58
N GLY A 687 6.30 5.37 -10.74
CA GLY A 687 6.31 6.03 -12.03
C GLY A 687 5.09 6.94 -12.21
N TYR A 688 3.88 6.38 -12.04
CA TYR A 688 2.63 7.15 -12.08
C TYR A 688 2.66 8.36 -11.14
N LEU A 689 2.95 8.13 -9.86
CA LEU A 689 2.93 9.16 -8.82
C LEU A 689 3.97 10.24 -9.10
N SER A 690 5.14 9.89 -9.64
CA SER A 690 6.15 10.89 -10.00
C SER A 690 5.65 11.88 -11.05
N HIS A 691 4.86 11.43 -12.02
CA HIS A 691 4.22 12.30 -13.00
C HIS A 691 3.08 13.13 -12.38
N ALA A 692 2.20 12.51 -11.61
CA ALA A 692 1.09 13.21 -10.95
C ALA A 692 1.59 14.31 -10.01
N ILE A 693 2.64 14.02 -9.23
CA ILE A 693 3.26 14.99 -8.31
C ILE A 693 3.95 16.11 -9.06
N HIS A 694 4.58 15.83 -10.21
CA HIS A 694 5.12 16.88 -11.06
C HIS A 694 4.01 17.83 -11.53
N THR A 695 2.91 17.30 -12.06
CA THR A 695 1.75 18.11 -12.48
C THR A 695 1.22 18.95 -11.33
N ILE A 696 0.97 18.35 -10.16
CA ILE A 696 0.42 19.05 -8.99
C ILE A 696 1.41 20.11 -8.47
N SER A 697 2.70 19.80 -8.39
CA SER A 697 3.71 20.75 -7.91
C SER A 697 3.83 21.97 -8.82
N ASN A 698 3.74 21.77 -10.15
CA ASN A 698 3.72 22.88 -11.10
C ASN A 698 2.46 23.74 -10.91
N LEU A 699 1.28 23.11 -10.78
CA LEU A 699 0.03 23.83 -10.54
C LEU A 699 0.07 24.69 -9.27
N ILE A 700 0.65 24.18 -8.18
CA ILE A 700 0.84 24.91 -6.91
C ILE A 700 1.60 26.22 -7.17
N VAL A 701 2.74 26.12 -7.86
CA VAL A 701 3.65 27.27 -8.09
C VAL A 701 3.08 28.23 -9.12
N GLU A 702 2.62 27.73 -10.27
CA GLU A 702 2.10 28.54 -11.39
C GLU A 702 0.83 29.32 -11.02
N ASN A 703 0.02 28.79 -10.10
CA ASN A 703 -1.26 29.40 -9.74
C ASN A 703 -1.25 30.06 -8.36
N ASN A 704 -0.16 29.98 -7.59
CA ASN A 704 -0.14 30.37 -6.18
C ASN A 704 -1.30 29.70 -5.40
N ALA A 705 -1.28 28.37 -5.38
CA ALA A 705 -2.38 27.57 -4.87
C ALA A 705 -2.02 26.72 -3.65
N ILE A 706 -2.96 26.58 -2.72
CA ILE A 706 -2.91 25.56 -1.66
C ILE A 706 -3.53 24.25 -2.15
N VAL A 707 -3.13 23.12 -1.56
CA VAL A 707 -3.70 21.81 -1.85
C VAL A 707 -4.48 21.30 -0.64
N VAL A 708 -5.67 20.79 -0.90
CA VAL A 708 -6.57 20.25 0.11
C VAL A 708 -6.82 18.78 -0.17
N LEU A 709 -6.56 17.95 0.83
CA LEU A 709 -6.66 16.51 0.80
C LEU A 709 -7.69 16.02 1.78
N GLU A 710 -8.29 14.88 1.47
CA GLU A 710 -9.12 14.14 2.42
C GLU A 710 -8.26 13.59 3.56
N ASP A 711 -8.69 13.86 4.80
CA ASP A 711 -8.18 13.23 5.99
C ASP A 711 -8.82 11.85 6.16
N LEU A 712 -8.23 10.86 5.49
CA LEU A 712 -8.68 9.48 5.52
C LEU A 712 -8.03 8.74 6.69
N ASN A 713 -8.85 8.13 7.53
CA ASN A 713 -8.38 7.35 8.67
C ASN A 713 -7.57 6.11 8.23
N PHE A 714 -6.74 5.61 9.15
CA PHE A 714 -5.82 4.50 8.85
C PHE A 714 -6.56 3.20 8.50
N GLU A 715 -7.72 2.93 9.11
CA GLU A 715 -8.52 1.74 8.82
C GLU A 715 -9.05 1.73 7.38
N PHE A 716 -9.58 2.85 6.90
CA PHE A 716 -10.02 3.03 5.52
C PHE A 716 -8.87 2.80 4.53
N LYS A 717 -7.71 3.40 4.79
CA LYS A 717 -6.50 3.19 3.96
C LYS A 717 -6.08 1.71 3.96
N ARG A 718 -6.19 1.02 5.11
CA ARG A 718 -5.83 -0.40 5.29
C ARG A 718 -6.77 -1.35 4.56
N GLU A 719 -8.08 -1.13 4.58
CA GLU A 719 -9.04 -1.98 3.85
C GLU A 719 -8.76 -1.96 2.34
N ARG A 720 -8.40 -0.79 1.80
CA ARG A 720 -8.06 -0.58 0.40
C ARG A 720 -6.65 -1.06 0.01
N LEU A 721 -5.83 -1.54 0.95
CA LEU A 721 -4.54 -2.18 0.61
C LEU A 721 -4.72 -3.48 -0.17
N LYS A 722 -5.90 -4.12 -0.05
CA LYS A 722 -6.26 -5.32 -0.82
C LYS A 722 -6.41 -5.02 -2.31
N VAL A 723 -6.72 -3.78 -2.67
CA VAL A 723 -6.80 -3.32 -4.05
C VAL A 723 -5.41 -2.91 -4.48
N GLU A 724 -4.78 -3.73 -5.33
CA GLU A 724 -3.36 -3.61 -5.59
C GLU A 724 -3.01 -2.37 -6.38
N LYS A 725 -3.96 -1.69 -7.03
CA LYS A 725 -3.72 -0.37 -7.67
C LYS A 725 -3.81 0.84 -6.74
N SER A 726 -4.22 0.67 -5.47
CA SER A 726 -4.37 1.75 -4.48
C SER A 726 -3.09 2.59 -4.26
N ILE A 727 -3.21 3.92 -4.26
CA ILE A 727 -2.07 4.88 -4.20
C ILE A 727 -2.07 5.85 -3.00
N TYR A 728 -3.10 5.81 -2.14
CA TYR A 728 -3.41 6.87 -1.16
C TYR A 728 -2.24 7.36 -0.30
N GLN A 729 -1.64 6.48 0.51
CA GLN A 729 -0.60 6.86 1.47
C GLN A 729 0.72 7.25 0.78
N LYS A 730 1.03 6.58 -0.33
CA LYS A 730 2.27 6.81 -1.07
C LYS A 730 2.25 8.14 -1.80
N PHE A 731 1.09 8.53 -2.34
CA PHE A 731 0.86 9.84 -2.92
C PHE A 731 1.13 10.96 -1.91
N GLU A 732 0.52 10.90 -0.72
CA GLU A 732 0.72 11.91 0.34
C GLU A 732 2.21 12.07 0.67
N LYS A 733 2.91 10.95 0.93
CA LYS A 733 4.34 11.00 1.28
C LYS A 733 5.17 11.63 0.18
N MET A 734 5.02 11.15 -1.07
CA MET A 734 5.85 11.63 -2.17
C MET A 734 5.56 13.10 -2.51
N LEU A 735 4.31 13.58 -2.33
CA LEU A 735 3.98 14.99 -2.48
C LEU A 735 4.65 15.83 -1.39
N ILE A 736 4.56 15.42 -0.12
CA ILE A 736 5.24 16.10 1.00
C ILE A 736 6.76 16.13 0.78
N ASP A 737 7.36 14.98 0.45
CA ASP A 737 8.80 14.87 0.20
C ASP A 737 9.24 15.81 -0.94
N LYS A 738 8.45 15.91 -2.01
CA LYS A 738 8.76 16.81 -3.14
C LYS A 738 8.62 18.28 -2.76
N LEU A 739 7.63 18.63 -1.94
CA LEU A 739 7.41 20.00 -1.46
C LEU A 739 8.36 20.41 -0.31
N ASN A 740 9.01 19.46 0.37
CA ASN A 740 10.07 19.74 1.33
C ASN A 740 11.30 20.37 0.65
N TYR A 741 11.52 20.04 -0.63
CA TYR A 741 12.59 20.59 -1.47
C TYR A 741 12.19 20.57 -2.95
N LEU A 742 11.48 21.62 -3.38
CA LEU A 742 10.97 21.75 -4.73
C LEU A 742 11.92 22.59 -5.61
N VAL A 743 12.54 21.90 -6.57
CA VAL A 743 13.34 22.49 -7.65
C VAL A 743 12.67 22.25 -9.00
N ASP A 744 12.58 23.29 -9.80
CA ASP A 744 12.37 23.22 -11.24
C ASP A 744 13.72 23.25 -11.96
N LYS A 745 14.02 22.16 -12.66
CA LYS A 745 15.28 21.97 -13.38
C LYS A 745 15.43 22.86 -14.63
N LYS A 746 14.39 23.59 -15.03
CA LYS A 746 14.41 24.50 -16.17
C LYS A 746 14.69 25.95 -15.78
N LYS A 747 14.57 26.30 -14.51
CA LYS A 747 14.83 27.66 -14.00
C LYS A 747 16.32 27.93 -13.85
N ASP A 748 16.66 29.22 -13.86
CA ASP A 748 18.01 29.66 -13.50
C ASP A 748 18.34 29.26 -12.05
N ILE A 749 19.62 29.00 -11.77
CA ILE A 749 20.06 28.49 -10.47
C ILE A 749 19.74 29.45 -9.32
N ASN A 750 19.68 30.77 -9.57
CA ASN A 750 19.47 31.82 -8.58
C ASN A 750 18.02 32.34 -8.52
N GLU A 751 17.13 31.84 -9.37
CA GLU A 751 15.71 32.19 -9.37
C GLU A 751 14.96 31.41 -8.28
N ASN A 752 13.83 31.93 -7.79
CA ASN A 752 12.96 31.20 -6.86
C ASN A 752 12.44 29.90 -7.50
N GLY A 753 12.70 28.76 -6.85
CA GLY A 753 12.47 27.43 -7.38
C GLY A 753 13.63 26.87 -8.21
N GLY A 754 14.71 27.63 -8.41
CA GLY A 754 15.98 27.17 -8.97
C GLY A 754 16.79 26.32 -7.98
N LEU A 755 17.96 25.85 -8.40
CA LEU A 755 18.80 24.95 -7.58
C LEU A 755 19.25 25.59 -6.25
N LEU A 756 19.73 26.84 -6.26
CA LEU A 756 20.22 27.53 -5.06
C LEU A 756 19.12 28.18 -4.22
N LYS A 757 17.89 28.28 -4.75
CA LYS A 757 16.72 28.85 -4.08
C LYS A 757 15.49 27.95 -4.21
N ALA A 758 15.66 26.67 -3.87
CA ALA A 758 14.58 25.69 -3.89
C ALA A 758 13.44 26.10 -2.94
N LEU A 759 12.20 25.82 -3.33
CA LEU A 759 11.04 26.13 -2.50
C LEU A 759 10.84 25.04 -1.43
N GLN A 760 10.47 25.46 -0.22
CA GLN A 760 10.09 24.58 0.89
C GLN A 760 8.66 24.89 1.33
N LEU A 761 7.69 24.20 0.74
CA LEU A 761 6.26 24.49 0.90
C LEU A 761 5.57 23.61 1.94
N THR A 762 6.31 22.68 2.56
CA THR A 762 5.83 21.76 3.60
C THR A 762 6.88 21.62 4.70
N ASN A 763 6.45 21.35 5.93
CA ASN A 763 7.33 20.94 7.02
C ASN A 763 7.97 19.59 6.72
N LYS A 764 9.16 19.38 7.27
CA LYS A 764 9.92 18.12 7.18
C LYS A 764 9.03 16.93 7.57
N PHE A 765 8.96 15.93 6.69
CA PHE A 765 8.24 14.71 6.99
C PHE A 765 8.97 13.89 8.07
N GLU A 766 8.29 13.60 9.18
CA GLU A 766 8.79 12.69 10.22
C GLU A 766 8.01 11.37 10.21
N SER A 767 6.70 11.45 10.43
CA SER A 767 5.77 10.33 10.35
C SER A 767 4.36 10.85 10.04
N PHE A 768 3.47 9.97 9.59
CA PHE A 768 2.06 10.34 9.38
C PHE A 768 1.34 10.73 10.68
N GLU A 769 1.77 10.20 11.82
CA GLU A 769 1.19 10.49 13.14
C GLU A 769 1.48 11.92 13.61
N LYS A 770 2.61 12.48 13.16
CA LYS A 770 3.02 13.86 13.50
C LYS A 770 2.47 14.90 12.52
N ILE A 771 1.76 14.48 11.47
CA ILE A 771 1.08 15.40 10.55
C ILE A 771 -0.25 15.81 11.17
N GLY A 772 -0.38 17.11 11.46
CA GLY A 772 -1.66 17.70 11.88
C GLY A 772 -2.62 17.94 10.70
N LYS A 773 -3.59 18.84 10.88
CA LYS A 773 -4.53 19.24 9.80
C LYS A 773 -3.92 20.14 8.74
N GLN A 774 -2.69 20.60 8.94
CA GLN A 774 -1.93 21.44 8.03
C GLN A 774 -0.47 21.01 8.02
N ASN A 775 0.11 20.96 6.82
CA ASN A 775 1.54 20.83 6.60
C ASN A 775 1.96 21.82 5.49
N GLY A 776 2.33 23.03 5.88
CA GLY A 776 2.59 24.16 4.99
C GLY A 776 1.40 24.46 4.08
N PHE A 777 1.60 24.33 2.77
CA PHE A 777 0.59 24.53 1.72
C PHE A 777 -0.39 23.34 1.56
N LEU A 778 -0.23 22.27 2.35
CA LEU A 778 -1.13 21.11 2.33
C LEU A 778 -2.11 21.17 3.53
N PHE A 779 -3.40 21.03 3.25
CA PHE A 779 -4.46 20.99 4.26
C PHE A 779 -5.21 19.66 4.20
N PHE A 780 -5.63 19.15 5.37
CA PHE A 780 -6.32 17.88 5.50
C PHE A 780 -7.71 18.07 6.12
N VAL A 781 -8.76 17.78 5.35
CA VAL A 781 -10.17 18.02 5.72
C VAL A 781 -10.95 16.72 5.82
N ASN A 782 -11.96 16.67 6.69
CA ASN A 782 -12.79 15.47 6.81
C ASN A 782 -13.53 15.16 5.50
N ALA A 783 -13.61 13.88 5.14
CA ALA A 783 -14.28 13.42 3.91
C ALA A 783 -15.81 13.29 4.05
N TRP A 784 -16.41 13.81 5.13
CA TRP A 784 -17.86 13.69 5.33
C TRP A 784 -18.63 14.51 4.28
N ASN A 785 -19.54 13.86 3.56
CA ASN A 785 -20.42 14.44 2.54
C ASN A 785 -19.73 15.37 1.52
N ILE A 786 -18.55 14.97 1.02
CA ILE A 786 -17.90 15.64 -0.12
C ILE A 786 -18.36 15.07 -1.47
N THR A 787 -18.65 13.76 -1.53
CA THR A 787 -19.12 13.11 -2.77
C THR A 787 -20.64 13.16 -2.88
N LYS A 788 -21.34 12.78 -1.80
CA LYS A 788 -22.81 12.61 -1.77
C LYS A 788 -23.50 13.90 -1.33
N ILE A 789 -23.22 15.00 -2.01
CA ILE A 789 -23.83 16.31 -1.80
C ILE A 789 -24.19 16.95 -3.14
N CYS A 790 -25.33 17.63 -3.24
CA CYS A 790 -25.66 18.42 -4.41
C CYS A 790 -24.73 19.65 -4.46
N PRO A 791 -23.94 19.84 -5.53
CA PRO A 791 -23.01 20.98 -5.60
C PRO A 791 -23.72 22.33 -5.72
N VAL A 792 -24.98 22.35 -6.18
CA VAL A 792 -25.77 23.56 -6.44
C VAL A 792 -26.64 23.98 -5.26
N THR A 793 -27.20 23.02 -4.51
CA THR A 793 -28.16 23.31 -3.43
C THR A 793 -27.63 22.98 -2.03
N GLY A 794 -26.51 22.26 -1.93
CA GLY A 794 -26.00 21.76 -0.65
C GLY A 794 -26.82 20.62 -0.04
N PHE A 795 -27.80 20.07 -0.77
CA PHE A 795 -28.62 18.96 -0.28
C PHE A 795 -27.79 17.69 -0.04
N VAL A 796 -28.04 17.03 1.10
CA VAL A 796 -27.47 15.73 1.48
C VAL A 796 -28.58 14.82 2.01
N SER A 797 -28.54 13.53 1.69
CA SER A 797 -29.48 12.57 2.28
C SER A 797 -29.03 12.17 3.68
N LEU A 798 -29.85 12.50 4.69
CA LEU A 798 -29.63 12.13 6.09
C LEU A 798 -30.61 11.07 6.61
N PHE A 799 -31.41 10.47 5.72
CA PHE A 799 -32.41 9.45 6.05
C PHE A 799 -31.77 8.08 6.38
N ASP A 800 -32.45 7.31 7.24
CA ASP A 800 -32.24 5.86 7.37
C ASP A 800 -33.35 5.12 6.64
N THR A 801 -33.07 4.64 5.42
CA THR A 801 -34.06 4.02 4.54
C THR A 801 -34.15 2.49 4.70
N ARG A 802 -33.56 1.92 5.76
CA ARG A 802 -33.58 0.47 5.99
C ARG A 802 -34.92 0.04 6.57
N TYR A 803 -35.53 -0.98 5.97
CA TYR A 803 -36.73 -1.60 6.53
C TYR A 803 -36.41 -2.28 7.88
N GLN A 804 -37.24 -2.02 8.89
CA GLN A 804 -37.17 -2.68 10.21
C GLN A 804 -38.47 -3.45 10.50
N SER A 805 -39.59 -2.75 10.47
CA SER A 805 -40.94 -3.31 10.60
C SER A 805 -41.94 -2.45 9.84
N VAL A 806 -43.15 -2.97 9.64
CA VAL A 806 -44.28 -2.23 9.05
C VAL A 806 -44.56 -0.96 9.84
N ASP A 807 -44.64 -1.04 11.17
CA ASP A 807 -44.92 0.13 12.03
C ASP A 807 -43.84 1.21 11.93
N LYS A 808 -42.56 0.80 11.88
CA LYS A 808 -41.44 1.75 11.71
C LYS A 808 -41.44 2.39 10.33
N ALA A 809 -41.83 1.65 9.29
CA ALA A 809 -41.96 2.19 7.94
C ALA A 809 -43.14 3.19 7.85
N ARG A 810 -44.30 2.87 8.45
CA ARG A 810 -45.42 3.82 8.57
C ARG A 810 -45.01 5.08 9.32
N GLU A 811 -44.36 4.93 10.47
CA GLU A 811 -43.84 6.04 11.26
C GLU A 811 -42.91 6.94 10.41
N PHE A 812 -42.02 6.33 9.62
CA PHE A 812 -41.12 7.04 8.71
C PHE A 812 -41.88 7.88 7.68
N PHE A 813 -42.84 7.29 6.94
CA PHE A 813 -43.59 8.02 5.91
C PHE A 813 -44.60 9.03 6.49
N SER A 814 -45.08 8.83 7.73
CA SER A 814 -45.97 9.77 8.40
C SER A 814 -45.33 11.12 8.71
N LYS A 815 -43.98 11.16 8.83
CA LYS A 815 -43.19 12.35 9.16
C LYS A 815 -42.99 13.33 7.99
N PHE A 816 -43.31 12.93 6.76
CA PHE A 816 -43.30 13.84 5.61
C PHE A 816 -44.46 14.82 5.72
N ASP A 817 -44.27 16.08 5.31
CA ASP A 817 -45.32 17.08 5.33
C ASP A 817 -46.38 16.76 4.26
N SER A 818 -45.94 16.39 3.05
CA SER A 818 -46.82 15.91 1.98
C SER A 818 -46.07 14.99 1.00
N ILE A 819 -46.80 14.05 0.41
CA ILE A 819 -46.32 13.20 -0.70
C ILE A 819 -47.35 13.33 -1.81
N LYS A 820 -46.95 13.85 -2.98
CA LYS A 820 -47.88 14.11 -4.10
C LYS A 820 -47.22 13.85 -5.45
N TYR A 821 -48.02 13.53 -6.45
CA TYR A 821 -47.57 13.52 -7.85
C TYR A 821 -47.78 14.92 -8.45
N ASN A 822 -46.74 15.46 -9.10
CA ASN A 822 -46.82 16.71 -9.84
C ASN A 822 -47.05 16.39 -11.32
N GLU A 823 -48.25 16.63 -11.82
CA GLU A 823 -48.62 16.31 -13.21
C GLU A 823 -47.84 17.15 -14.23
N GLU A 824 -47.63 18.44 -13.96
CA GLU A 824 -46.90 19.34 -14.88
C GLU A 824 -45.42 18.95 -15.02
N LYS A 825 -44.81 18.49 -13.93
CA LYS A 825 -43.38 18.15 -13.89
C LYS A 825 -43.09 16.65 -13.98
N GLU A 826 -44.14 15.83 -14.08
CA GLU A 826 -44.11 14.38 -14.23
C GLU A 826 -43.22 13.65 -13.20
N HIS A 827 -43.31 14.02 -11.92
CA HIS A 827 -42.60 13.33 -10.84
C HIS A 827 -43.32 13.44 -9.49
N TYR A 828 -42.96 12.54 -8.57
CA TYR A 828 -43.45 12.59 -7.19
C TYR A 828 -42.60 13.55 -6.37
N GLU A 829 -43.25 14.38 -5.56
CA GLU A 829 -42.64 15.32 -4.62
C GLU A 829 -42.89 14.84 -3.18
N PHE A 830 -41.81 14.70 -2.41
CA PHE A 830 -41.84 14.40 -0.99
C PHE A 830 -41.34 15.64 -0.23
N VAL A 831 -42.28 16.38 0.36
CA VAL A 831 -42.00 17.60 1.14
C VAL A 831 -41.78 17.19 2.59
N PHE A 832 -40.70 17.66 3.21
CA PHE A 832 -40.39 17.32 4.60
C PHE A 832 -39.53 18.38 5.31
N ASP A 833 -39.54 18.29 6.63
CA ASP A 833 -38.59 18.95 7.53
C ASP A 833 -37.69 17.89 8.22
N TYR A 834 -36.36 17.99 8.04
CA TYR A 834 -35.41 17.06 8.66
C TYR A 834 -35.49 17.02 10.19
N SER A 835 -36.00 18.06 10.83
CA SER A 835 -36.20 18.10 12.29
C SER A 835 -37.10 16.96 12.78
N ASN A 836 -37.98 16.44 11.91
CA ASN A 836 -38.87 15.32 12.21
C ASN A 836 -38.17 13.95 12.05
N PHE A 837 -36.99 13.90 11.42
CA PHE A 837 -36.30 12.65 11.05
C PHE A 837 -34.98 12.43 11.80
N THR A 838 -34.18 13.49 12.00
CA THR A 838 -32.84 13.33 12.56
C THR A 838 -32.26 14.62 13.14
N ASP A 839 -31.58 14.50 14.28
CA ASP A 839 -30.81 15.60 14.89
C ASP A 839 -29.57 15.99 14.07
N LYS A 840 -29.18 15.21 13.06
CA LYS A 840 -28.00 15.50 12.22
C LYS A 840 -28.14 16.77 11.38
N ALA A 841 -29.36 17.23 11.15
CA ALA A 841 -29.66 18.47 10.41
C ALA A 841 -29.87 19.67 11.34
N LYS A 842 -29.71 19.50 12.65
CA LYS A 842 -29.88 20.58 13.62
C LYS A 842 -28.97 21.77 13.27
N ASP A 843 -29.53 22.97 13.35
CA ASP A 843 -28.86 24.25 13.04
C ASP A 843 -28.42 24.39 11.57
N THR A 844 -29.11 23.69 10.64
CA THR A 844 -28.90 23.75 9.18
C THR A 844 -30.24 23.90 8.43
N LYS A 845 -30.23 23.99 7.08
CA LYS A 845 -31.48 23.99 6.30
C LYS A 845 -32.20 22.65 6.43
N THR A 846 -33.37 22.64 7.06
CA THR A 846 -34.12 21.41 7.35
C THR A 846 -35.25 21.11 6.38
N LYS A 847 -35.85 22.14 5.77
CA LYS A 847 -36.99 22.00 4.86
C LYS A 847 -36.53 21.76 3.43
N TRP A 848 -36.99 20.66 2.84
CA TRP A 848 -36.65 20.24 1.49
C TRP A 848 -37.83 19.57 0.79
N THR A 849 -37.79 19.60 -0.55
CA THR A 849 -38.65 18.77 -1.39
C THR A 849 -37.74 17.85 -2.20
N VAL A 850 -37.82 16.55 -1.95
CA VAL A 850 -37.12 15.56 -2.79
C VAL A 850 -38.08 15.01 -3.84
N CYS A 851 -37.60 14.93 -5.07
CA CYS A 851 -38.37 14.56 -6.24
C CYS A 851 -37.87 13.23 -6.81
N SER A 852 -38.77 12.41 -7.34
CA SER A 852 -38.42 11.14 -8.01
C SER A 852 -37.71 11.30 -9.37
N TYR A 853 -37.19 12.49 -9.66
CA TYR A 853 -36.62 12.90 -10.95
C TYR A 853 -35.39 12.08 -11.37
N GLY A 854 -35.40 11.70 -12.65
CA GLY A 854 -34.29 11.08 -13.36
C GLY A 854 -34.02 9.61 -12.99
N THR A 855 -33.20 8.94 -13.79
CA THR A 855 -32.87 7.53 -13.59
C THR A 855 -31.80 7.32 -12.52
N ARG A 856 -31.73 6.09 -11.99
CA ARG A 856 -30.76 5.63 -10.98
C ARG A 856 -30.15 4.30 -11.39
N ILE A 857 -29.02 3.96 -10.78
CA ILE A 857 -28.39 2.63 -10.90
C ILE A 857 -28.65 1.82 -9.64
N LYS A 858 -29.45 0.76 -9.76
CA LYS A 858 -29.68 -0.23 -8.70
C LYS A 858 -28.60 -1.31 -8.80
N THR A 859 -27.87 -1.52 -7.71
CA THR A 859 -26.88 -2.61 -7.58
C THR A 859 -27.51 -3.76 -6.81
N PHE A 860 -27.45 -4.98 -7.34
CA PHE A 860 -28.11 -6.14 -6.74
C PHE A 860 -27.29 -7.42 -6.95
N ARG A 861 -27.63 -8.48 -6.21
CA ARG A 861 -27.05 -9.82 -6.37
C ARG A 861 -27.87 -10.59 -7.39
N ASN A 862 -27.28 -10.92 -8.53
CA ASN A 862 -27.99 -11.58 -9.63
C ASN A 862 -27.93 -13.10 -9.48
N SER A 863 -29.07 -13.74 -9.22
CA SER A 863 -29.20 -15.19 -9.05
C SER A 863 -28.81 -15.99 -10.28
N GLU A 864 -29.02 -15.45 -11.49
CA GLU A 864 -28.64 -16.09 -12.75
C GLU A 864 -27.13 -16.06 -12.98
N LYS A 865 -26.44 -15.09 -12.38
CA LYS A 865 -24.97 -14.96 -12.41
C LYS A 865 -24.33 -15.44 -11.11
N ASN A 866 -24.88 -16.50 -10.52
CA ASN A 866 -24.38 -17.10 -9.27
C ASN A 866 -24.24 -16.11 -8.10
N ASN A 867 -25.24 -15.22 -7.95
CA ASN A 867 -25.24 -14.13 -6.98
C ASN A 867 -24.03 -13.19 -7.10
N ASN A 868 -23.44 -13.05 -8.29
CA ASN A 868 -22.50 -11.96 -8.54
C ASN A 868 -23.21 -10.61 -8.50
N TRP A 869 -22.46 -9.57 -8.16
CA TRP A 869 -22.99 -8.21 -8.21
C TRP A 869 -23.28 -7.82 -9.65
N ASP A 870 -24.45 -7.23 -9.86
CA ASP A 870 -24.91 -6.73 -11.14
C ASP A 870 -25.58 -5.37 -10.98
N ASN A 871 -25.77 -4.66 -12.09
CA ASN A 871 -26.36 -3.33 -12.12
C ASN A 871 -27.56 -3.29 -13.08
N LYS A 872 -28.60 -2.54 -12.72
CA LYS A 872 -29.67 -2.18 -13.64
C LYS A 872 -30.05 -0.71 -13.50
N THR A 873 -30.35 -0.08 -14.62
CA THR A 873 -30.93 1.27 -14.65
C THR A 873 -32.41 1.18 -14.30
N VAL A 874 -32.86 2.05 -13.39
CA VAL A 874 -34.25 2.10 -12.91
C VAL A 874 -34.76 3.54 -12.92
N SER A 875 -36.07 3.69 -13.04
CA SER A 875 -36.79 4.96 -13.02
C SER A 875 -37.64 5.02 -11.74
N PRO A 876 -37.21 5.74 -10.69
CA PRO A 876 -37.98 5.81 -9.44
C PRO A 876 -39.39 6.35 -9.63
N THR A 877 -39.63 7.26 -10.58
CA THR A 877 -40.98 7.73 -10.94
C THR A 877 -41.85 6.59 -11.46
N GLU A 878 -41.36 5.80 -12.41
CA GLU A 878 -42.13 4.68 -12.97
C GLU A 878 -42.37 3.58 -11.92
N ASP A 879 -41.36 3.29 -11.10
CA ASP A 879 -41.47 2.28 -10.05
C ASP A 879 -42.48 2.71 -8.97
N LEU A 880 -42.51 4.00 -8.59
CA LEU A 880 -43.56 4.56 -7.72
C LEU A 880 -44.93 4.47 -8.38
N SER A 881 -45.08 4.86 -9.65
CA SER A 881 -46.38 4.79 -10.34
C SER A 881 -46.90 3.36 -10.46
N LYS A 882 -46.02 2.35 -10.58
CA LYS A 882 -46.42 0.93 -10.54
C LYS A 882 -46.89 0.53 -9.14
N LEU A 883 -46.15 0.92 -8.10
CA LEU A 883 -46.46 0.57 -6.71
C LEU A 883 -47.73 1.27 -6.19
N LEU A 884 -47.97 2.50 -6.63
CA LEU A 884 -49.08 3.37 -6.22
C LEU A 884 -50.25 3.37 -7.21
N LYS A 885 -50.27 2.47 -8.20
CA LYS A 885 -51.28 2.43 -9.27
C LYS A 885 -52.74 2.37 -8.78
N SER A 886 -52.98 1.85 -7.57
CA SER A 886 -54.29 1.73 -6.94
C SER A 886 -54.67 2.91 -6.01
N CYS A 887 -53.88 3.98 -6.01
CA CYS A 887 -54.10 5.13 -5.13
C CYS A 887 -54.93 6.23 -5.81
N ASP A 888 -56.23 6.27 -5.53
CA ASP A 888 -57.16 7.32 -6.01
C ASP A 888 -57.37 8.45 -4.98
N ARG A 889 -56.53 8.50 -3.93
CA ARG A 889 -56.66 9.40 -2.78
C ARG A 889 -55.31 10.03 -2.42
N ASP A 890 -55.27 10.80 -1.33
CA ASP A 890 -54.02 11.33 -0.78
C ASP A 890 -52.97 10.21 -0.61
N ILE A 891 -51.82 10.38 -1.24
CA ILE A 891 -50.79 9.34 -1.34
C ILE A 891 -50.19 9.03 0.03
N LYS A 892 -50.03 10.05 0.89
CA LYS A 892 -49.46 9.87 2.23
C LYS A 892 -50.41 9.03 3.08
N GLU A 893 -51.71 9.37 3.10
CA GLU A 893 -52.74 8.58 3.80
C GLU A 893 -52.86 7.16 3.24
N PHE A 894 -52.76 7.01 1.92
CA PHE A 894 -52.72 5.69 1.29
C PHE A 894 -51.53 4.84 1.75
N ILE A 895 -50.32 5.40 1.79
CA ILE A 895 -49.11 4.71 2.27
C ILE A 895 -49.28 4.28 3.74
N ILE A 896 -49.76 5.18 4.61
CA ILE A 896 -49.94 4.91 6.05
C ILE A 896 -50.96 3.78 6.27
N SER A 897 -51.99 3.69 5.44
CA SER A 897 -53.02 2.65 5.56
C SER A 897 -52.58 1.24 5.15
N GLN A 898 -51.44 1.08 4.47
CA GLN A 898 -50.94 -0.24 4.07
C GLN A 898 -50.44 -1.04 5.27
N ASP A 899 -50.53 -2.38 5.22
CA ASP A 899 -50.10 -3.31 6.28
C ASP A 899 -49.15 -4.42 5.80
N LYS A 900 -48.97 -4.55 4.48
CA LYS A 900 -48.11 -5.57 3.89
C LYS A 900 -46.64 -5.19 4.00
N LYS A 901 -45.83 -6.11 4.52
CA LYS A 901 -44.36 -5.97 4.59
C LYS A 901 -43.76 -5.72 3.22
N GLU A 902 -44.21 -6.46 2.21
CA GLU A 902 -43.68 -6.43 0.84
C GLU A 902 -43.81 -5.02 0.24
N PHE A 903 -44.94 -4.36 0.48
CA PHE A 903 -45.19 -2.98 0.04
C PHE A 903 -44.17 -2.00 0.63
N PHE A 904 -43.94 -2.04 1.95
CA PHE A 904 -43.00 -1.12 2.59
C PHE A 904 -41.54 -1.40 2.27
N VAL A 905 -41.18 -2.67 2.05
CA VAL A 905 -39.83 -3.04 1.59
C VAL A 905 -39.58 -2.44 0.21
N GLU A 906 -40.53 -2.58 -0.72
CA GLU A 906 -40.42 -2.01 -2.07
C GLU A 906 -40.42 -0.47 -2.04
N LEU A 907 -41.33 0.16 -1.29
CA LEU A 907 -41.42 1.62 -1.17
C LEU A 907 -40.15 2.24 -0.58
N LEU A 908 -39.59 1.66 0.48
CA LEU A 908 -38.33 2.14 1.08
C LEU A 908 -37.15 1.93 0.12
N GLU A 909 -37.15 0.84 -0.65
CA GLU A 909 -36.12 0.62 -1.67
C GLU A 909 -36.21 1.69 -2.77
N ILE A 910 -37.40 2.00 -3.28
CA ILE A 910 -37.58 3.06 -4.28
C ILE A 910 -37.19 4.43 -3.69
N PHE A 911 -37.64 4.76 -2.48
CA PHE A 911 -37.26 6.01 -1.82
C PHE A 911 -35.75 6.11 -1.60
N SER A 912 -35.08 5.01 -1.26
CA SER A 912 -33.62 4.96 -1.14
C SER A 912 -32.91 5.29 -2.46
N LEU A 913 -33.49 4.87 -3.59
CA LEU A 913 -32.99 5.20 -4.93
C LEU A 913 -33.24 6.69 -5.27
N ILE A 914 -34.40 7.25 -4.90
CA ILE A 914 -34.68 8.68 -5.10
C ILE A 914 -33.57 9.53 -4.48
N VAL A 915 -33.25 9.28 -3.21
CA VAL A 915 -32.21 10.03 -2.47
C VAL A 915 -30.78 9.56 -2.76
N GLN A 916 -30.59 8.53 -3.60
CA GLN A 916 -29.28 8.06 -4.06
C GLN A 916 -28.73 8.98 -5.15
N MET A 917 -27.90 9.95 -4.75
CA MET A 917 -27.35 10.90 -5.71
C MET A 917 -26.20 10.33 -6.54
N LYS A 918 -25.27 9.61 -5.90
CA LYS A 918 -24.13 8.97 -6.59
C LYS A 918 -24.60 7.68 -7.25
N ASN A 919 -24.40 7.56 -8.57
CA ASN A 919 -24.84 6.42 -9.36
C ASN A 919 -23.67 5.91 -10.21
N SER A 920 -23.30 4.64 -10.02
CA SER A 920 -22.10 4.09 -10.65
C SER A 920 -22.28 2.62 -11.05
N ILE A 921 -21.73 2.22 -12.19
CA ILE A 921 -21.80 0.83 -12.69
C ILE A 921 -20.49 0.09 -12.40
N ILE A 922 -20.56 -1.15 -11.94
CA ILE A 922 -19.38 -1.98 -11.64
C ILE A 922 -18.56 -2.20 -12.91
N ASN A 923 -17.23 -2.06 -12.82
CA ASN A 923 -16.29 -2.23 -13.94
C ASN A 923 -16.59 -1.33 -15.18
N SER A 924 -17.10 -0.12 -14.95
CA SER A 924 -17.42 0.86 -15.99
C SER A 924 -16.86 2.25 -15.63
N GLU A 925 -16.81 3.18 -16.58
CA GLU A 925 -16.51 4.60 -16.32
C GLU A 925 -17.76 5.40 -15.90
N ILE A 926 -18.95 4.80 -15.96
CA ILE A 926 -20.20 5.48 -15.55
C ILE A 926 -20.19 5.72 -14.04
N ASP A 927 -20.06 7.00 -13.66
CA ASP A 927 -20.10 7.49 -12.27
C ASP A 927 -20.66 8.92 -12.18
N TYR A 928 -21.99 9.08 -12.22
CA TYR A 928 -22.64 10.39 -12.23
C TYR A 928 -23.28 10.75 -10.88
N ILE A 929 -23.53 12.05 -10.71
CA ILE A 929 -24.32 12.59 -9.60
C ILE A 929 -25.59 13.20 -10.18
N ILE A 930 -26.73 12.84 -9.61
CA ILE A 930 -28.02 13.47 -9.89
C ILE A 930 -28.67 13.88 -8.57
N SER A 931 -29.07 15.15 -8.46
CA SER A 931 -29.77 15.67 -7.29
C SER A 931 -31.26 15.34 -7.36
N PRO A 932 -31.89 14.87 -6.27
CA PRO A 932 -33.34 14.77 -6.16
C PRO A 932 -33.98 16.11 -5.78
N VAL A 933 -33.20 17.18 -5.59
CA VAL A 933 -33.69 18.50 -5.20
C VAL A 933 -33.39 19.51 -6.30
N ALA A 934 -34.40 20.27 -6.69
CA ALA A 934 -34.29 21.37 -7.63
C ALA A 934 -33.67 22.63 -6.97
N ASN A 935 -32.95 23.43 -7.75
CA ASN A 935 -32.49 24.76 -7.34
C ASN A 935 -33.64 25.77 -7.30
N GLU A 936 -33.34 27.03 -6.99
CA GLU A 936 -34.33 28.12 -6.91
C GLU A 936 -35.04 28.40 -8.26
N ASN A 937 -34.43 28.03 -9.38
CA ASN A 937 -35.00 28.12 -10.72
C ASN A 937 -35.82 26.89 -11.12
N GLY A 938 -35.95 25.88 -10.24
CA GLY A 938 -36.66 24.64 -10.54
C GLY A 938 -35.85 23.59 -11.32
N GLU A 939 -34.54 23.77 -11.46
CA GLU A 939 -33.66 22.88 -12.23
C GLU A 939 -32.96 21.85 -11.32
N PHE A 940 -32.88 20.59 -11.77
CA PHE A 940 -32.14 19.54 -11.07
C PHE A 940 -30.70 19.45 -11.55
N PHE A 941 -29.76 19.37 -10.60
CA PHE A 941 -28.37 19.10 -10.96
C PHE A 941 -28.17 17.66 -11.44
N ASP A 942 -27.59 17.50 -12.62
CA ASP A 942 -27.15 16.21 -13.16
C ASP A 942 -25.78 16.38 -13.82
N SER A 943 -24.78 15.68 -13.30
CA SER A 943 -23.39 15.83 -13.73
C SER A 943 -23.16 15.41 -15.19
N ARG A 944 -24.07 14.61 -15.78
CA ARG A 944 -24.01 14.21 -17.20
C ARG A 944 -24.22 15.39 -18.15
N PHE A 945 -24.94 16.41 -17.69
CA PHE A 945 -25.26 17.62 -18.44
C PHE A 945 -24.53 18.86 -17.89
N ALA A 946 -23.64 18.68 -16.91
CA ALA A 946 -22.89 19.78 -16.29
C ALA A 946 -21.87 20.38 -17.27
N ASN A 947 -21.83 21.71 -17.31
CA ASN A 947 -20.79 22.46 -18.01
C ASN A 947 -19.47 22.47 -17.20
N SER A 948 -18.47 23.25 -17.62
CA SER A 948 -17.17 23.32 -16.92
C SER A 948 -17.21 24.00 -15.55
N SER A 949 -18.23 24.80 -15.24
CA SER A 949 -18.36 25.51 -13.96
C SER A 949 -18.93 24.65 -12.84
N LEU A 950 -19.49 23.48 -13.16
CA LEU A 950 -20.00 22.51 -12.19
C LEU A 950 -19.29 21.16 -12.30
N PRO A 951 -19.32 20.32 -11.25
CA PRO A 951 -18.64 19.02 -11.28
C PRO A 951 -19.19 18.08 -12.35
N LYS A 952 -18.30 17.48 -13.15
CA LYS A 952 -18.69 16.61 -14.29
C LYS A 952 -19.04 15.17 -13.91
N ASN A 953 -18.63 14.71 -12.73
CA ASN A 953 -18.88 13.36 -12.24
C ASN A 953 -18.75 13.31 -10.71
N ALA A 954 -18.95 12.13 -10.10
CA ALA A 954 -18.91 12.01 -8.64
C ALA A 954 -17.54 12.28 -8.02
N ASP A 955 -16.45 11.87 -8.67
CA ASP A 955 -15.09 12.11 -8.19
C ASP A 955 -14.70 13.59 -8.35
N ALA A 956 -15.15 14.25 -9.42
CA ALA A 956 -15.06 15.69 -9.59
C ALA A 956 -15.81 16.43 -8.50
N ASN A 957 -17.01 15.96 -8.12
CA ASN A 957 -17.78 16.57 -7.05
C ASN A 957 -17.01 16.46 -5.72
N ALA A 958 -16.46 15.28 -5.42
CA ALA A 958 -15.64 15.06 -4.23
C ALA A 958 -14.40 15.97 -4.19
N ALA A 959 -13.67 16.10 -5.30
CA ALA A 959 -12.52 17.01 -5.40
C ALA A 959 -12.94 18.47 -5.28
N TYR A 960 -13.99 18.89 -5.98
CA TYR A 960 -14.55 20.24 -5.92
C TYR A 960 -14.85 20.65 -4.50
N ASN A 961 -15.51 19.78 -3.75
CA ASN A 961 -15.95 20.17 -2.42
C ASN A 961 -15.07 19.74 -1.25
N THR A 962 -14.02 18.96 -1.54
CA THR A 962 -12.75 19.04 -0.80
C THR A 962 -12.11 20.42 -0.93
N ALA A 963 -12.06 21.02 -2.13
CA ALA A 963 -11.54 22.37 -2.30
C ALA A 963 -12.40 23.43 -1.58
N ARG A 964 -13.75 23.32 -1.63
CA ARG A 964 -14.66 24.20 -0.88
C ARG A 964 -14.44 24.14 0.64
N LYS A 965 -14.14 22.96 1.22
CA LYS A 965 -13.71 22.88 2.63
C LYS A 965 -12.40 23.61 2.88
N GLY A 966 -11.47 23.59 1.93
CA GLY A 966 -10.28 24.46 1.98
C GLY A 966 -10.60 25.94 1.95
N LEU A 967 -11.62 26.35 1.20
CA LEU A 967 -12.10 27.73 1.18
C LEU A 967 -12.61 28.16 2.56
N MET A 968 -13.33 27.29 3.26
CA MET A 968 -13.72 27.54 4.66
C MET A 968 -12.50 27.70 5.59
N LEU A 969 -11.45 26.87 5.41
CA LEU A 969 -10.22 27.03 6.20
C LEU A 969 -9.52 28.36 5.90
N LEU A 970 -9.51 28.77 4.63
CA LEU A 970 -8.93 30.06 4.22
C LEU A 970 -9.70 31.23 4.84
N GLU A 971 -11.03 31.17 4.88
CA GLU A 971 -11.87 32.16 5.57
C GLU A 971 -11.59 32.18 7.08
N LYS A 972 -11.50 31.02 7.73
CA LYS A 972 -11.10 30.91 9.16
C LYS A 972 -9.72 31.52 9.42
N ILE A 973 -8.75 31.31 8.53
CA ILE A 973 -7.40 31.88 8.66
C ILE A 973 -7.44 33.40 8.53
N ARG A 974 -8.15 33.91 7.53
CA ARG A 974 -8.34 35.35 7.29
C ARG A 974 -8.96 36.05 8.50
N ASP A 975 -9.96 35.42 9.11
CA ASP A 975 -10.77 36.02 10.19
C ASP A 975 -10.18 35.81 11.60
N SER A 976 -9.16 34.94 11.73
CA SER A 976 -8.44 34.73 13.00
C SER A 976 -7.51 35.90 13.36
N GLU A 977 -7.06 36.02 14.61
CA GLU A 977 -6.02 36.98 15.01
C GLU A 977 -4.59 36.46 14.74
N ILE A 978 -3.62 37.36 14.54
CA ILE A 978 -2.22 36.98 14.26
C ILE A 978 -1.62 36.37 15.52
N GLY A 979 -0.87 35.27 15.36
CA GLY A 979 -0.19 34.58 16.48
C GLY A 979 -1.09 33.71 17.37
N LYS A 980 -2.41 33.67 17.15
CA LYS A 980 -3.30 32.73 17.84
C LYS A 980 -3.41 31.41 17.07
N LYS A 981 -3.50 30.31 17.82
CA LYS A 981 -3.73 28.97 17.24
C LYS A 981 -5.10 28.90 16.58
N ILE A 982 -5.13 28.52 15.30
CA ILE A 982 -6.35 28.43 14.49
C ILE A 982 -6.94 27.02 14.64
N ASP A 983 -8.24 26.91 14.92
CA ASP A 983 -8.94 25.62 14.87
C ASP A 983 -9.25 25.23 13.41
N MET A 984 -8.45 24.30 12.87
CA MET A 984 -8.59 23.77 11.52
C MET A 984 -9.70 22.71 11.40
N LYS A 985 -10.49 22.46 12.44
CA LYS A 985 -11.62 21.53 12.38
C LYS A 985 -12.80 22.20 11.67
N ILE A 986 -13.43 21.44 10.77
CA ILE A 986 -14.72 21.77 10.17
C ILE A 986 -15.73 20.77 10.70
N THR A 987 -16.73 21.25 11.41
CA THR A 987 -17.86 20.45 11.87
C THR A 987 -18.83 20.17 10.72
N ASN A 988 -19.67 19.15 10.88
CA ASN A 988 -20.67 18.81 9.86
C ASN A 988 -21.71 19.92 9.68
N THR A 989 -22.11 20.59 10.77
CA THR A 989 -23.05 21.73 10.75
C THR A 989 -22.46 22.93 10.00
N GLU A 990 -21.22 23.34 10.34
CA GLU A 990 -20.53 24.42 9.60
C GLU A 990 -20.42 24.09 8.10
N TRP A 991 -20.14 22.82 7.76
CA TRP A 991 -20.05 22.39 6.37
C TRP A 991 -21.38 22.54 5.62
N LEU A 992 -22.48 22.09 6.22
CA LEU A 992 -23.79 22.19 5.58
C LEU A 992 -24.26 23.64 5.43
N ASN A 993 -24.07 24.49 6.44
CA ASN A 993 -24.46 25.90 6.35
C ASN A 993 -23.69 26.59 5.21
N PHE A 994 -22.37 26.36 5.14
CA PHE A 994 -21.53 26.97 4.11
C PHE A 994 -21.97 26.66 2.67
N VAL A 995 -22.41 25.42 2.39
CA VAL A 995 -22.83 24.99 1.03
C VAL A 995 -24.31 25.14 0.74
N GLN A 996 -25.12 25.46 1.75
CA GLN A 996 -26.56 25.68 1.56
C GLN A 996 -26.89 27.18 1.45
N GLU A 997 -26.00 28.05 1.94
CA GLU A 997 -26.11 29.51 1.83
C GLU A 997 -25.47 30.08 0.54
N ARG A 998 -24.60 29.31 -0.12
CA ARG A 998 -23.88 29.66 -1.36
C ARG A 998 -24.21 28.67 -2.45
#